data_AF-A0A7V4HVJ3-F1
#
_entry.id   AF-A0A7V4HVJ3-F1
#
_cell.length_a   1.000
_cell.length_b   1.000
_cell.length_c   1.000
_cell.angle_alpha   90.00
_cell.angle_beta   90.00
_cell.angle_gamma   90.00
#
_symmetry.space_group_name_H-M   'P 1'
#
loop_
_entity.id
_entity.type
_entity.pdbx_description
1 polymer ?
#
loop_
_entity_poly.entity_id
_entity_poly.type
_entity_poly.pdbx_seq_one_letter_code
_entity_poly.pdbx_strand_id
1 'polypeptide(L)'
;MSLHTKSLKGAGLVALTALLGIGLAMPLGCRKKSRAWEHNAGANPHRETQMREELLDIAIDGLGRIEQYETDEALNQILDRLNQWLQTQKPAEGWSVDPMAAPVFRGLVELRDAVAPVQRDLQEPRNQLELKSLTRQFATIPAKLDEMRGRLNLKKAEEVAARHEQVLQQMEAAAKQWGDAARLAEVEAKLPDIFSGEVRDKAKLARLQELIALAKALDWPNRLRDPMQLGPYAEQVEAYCRAHDPKELKAIIKTFSEAVNRRFGPAGRTRLLVQLEFLGEQLDEIATWKDLAGLRLVQQVLSQRTQQLKLAAERSRRDDVREVAIAIEGAVKQSDFDQVTASVRQLEALTRPNSLDDLGPLGQRFEAAAKQLGQAAGTADAAAKNAGLDSIRDLGAYCRHLGDSLGAVAQKLKGGAAGDKAASPALSPTDLENLTSAVLDLVGRLEMLATQLSYFANVAELRFPRLDIAALEEAVVSRDLSRWARGEEADDVSRARHLFDWVVRNVQLEPDRRQHEGKTAIHVMQMPWETMFFGRGTATERAWVFMLLARQQGLETAVLALEESLPSGGSKLRQWAVGVLSEGNVYVFDPTLGLPLPAPDGVRLDEQGQLEIKPATLAQLAADDRLFRQLDLGPDRPYPRKAAELKKVVALVDGTPWWLSQRMRAVESRLGGDNRMVLSISPTASASRWKACPGVSDVRLWTVGYETVFQRILLGPEFATWQVAMMAPFTVRTAAGGAASTQTAQTQQAPMFWETSPEAAARQTRSRQAISEDRPETIPAAPLRMGRLLHLRGRFLGQPSATWCYQLARMSDRQLAELNSPETAQQVEVLRMAKQFATYWLGVLAYEQRNYPSARDYLLARTLEAYPRSPWTAGAKYNLGRVYEAEKQYAKAIQQYRGNSEALDEFGNRLRARWLEQLVKPADLQKLDAEAGKSKDSSRDVPDLPALPGLPDMPAKPEKPAETKPAAPPAKK
;
A
#
# COMPACT_ATOMS: atom_id res chain seq x y z
N MET A 1 -26.16 -16.14 38.02
CA MET A 1 -25.79 -17.01 39.15
C MET A 1 -24.32 -17.32 39.07
N SER A 2 -23.69 -17.32 40.24
CA SER A 2 -22.25 -17.30 40.53
C SER A 2 -21.49 -18.61 40.22
N LEU A 3 -20.15 -18.51 40.31
CA LEU A 3 -19.10 -19.55 40.42
C LEU A 3 -18.50 -20.00 39.06
N HIS A 4 -17.19 -20.01 38.77
CA HIS A 4 -15.95 -19.69 39.52
C HIS A 4 -14.79 -19.53 38.51
N THR A 5 -14.12 -18.37 38.55
CA THR A 5 -12.66 -18.13 38.56
C THR A 5 -11.70 -19.35 38.59
N LYS A 6 -10.76 -19.44 37.62
CA LYS A 6 -9.29 -19.34 37.79
C LYS A 6 -8.52 -19.79 36.53
N SER A 7 -7.42 -19.05 36.28
CA SER A 7 -6.27 -19.37 35.40
C SER A 7 -6.37 -19.05 33.91
N LEU A 8 -5.95 -17.83 33.56
CA LEU A 8 -5.02 -17.54 32.45
C LEU A 8 -4.58 -16.07 32.56
N LYS A 9 -3.54 -15.85 33.38
CA LYS A 9 -2.68 -14.67 33.28
C LYS A 9 -1.54 -15.07 32.34
N GLY A 10 -1.47 -14.45 31.16
CA GLY A 10 -0.36 -14.68 30.22
C GLY A 10 -0.74 -14.48 28.75
N ALA A 11 -1.19 -13.29 28.37
CA ALA A 11 -1.21 -12.82 26.99
C ALA A 11 -1.28 -11.29 27.03
N GLY A 12 -0.12 -10.66 27.20
CA GLY A 12 0.04 -9.22 27.14
C GLY A 12 -0.02 -8.74 25.70
N LEU A 13 -1.15 -8.13 25.36
CA LEU A 13 -1.40 -7.26 24.22
C LEU A 13 -0.34 -6.14 24.15
N VAL A 14 0.48 -6.08 23.09
CA VAL A 14 1.22 -4.87 22.64
C VAL A 14 1.45 -5.02 21.12
N ALA A 15 0.57 -4.50 20.28
CA ALA A 15 0.44 -3.11 19.81
C ALA A 15 1.26 -2.85 18.52
N LEU A 16 0.49 -2.91 17.45
CA LEU A 16 0.75 -2.51 16.08
C LEU A 16 0.74 -0.97 16.02
N THR A 17 1.89 -0.32 16.09
CA THR A 17 2.06 1.09 15.68
C THR A 17 3.52 1.33 15.29
N ALA A 18 3.87 0.96 14.07
CA ALA A 18 5.01 1.51 13.36
C ALA A 18 4.48 1.96 12.00
N LEU A 19 4.84 3.18 11.60
CA LEU A 19 4.37 3.97 10.45
C LEU A 19 3.19 4.90 10.76
N LEU A 20 3.49 6.03 11.43
CA LEU A 20 2.90 7.36 11.15
C LEU A 20 3.63 8.43 12.00
N GLY A 21 4.13 9.49 11.36
CA GLY A 21 4.81 10.66 11.97
C GLY A 21 6.34 10.53 11.98
N ILE A 22 7.14 11.41 11.39
CA ILE A 22 7.06 12.88 11.44
C ILE A 22 7.55 13.47 10.10
N GLY A 23 6.71 14.29 9.51
CA GLY A 23 7.05 15.21 8.44
C GLY A 23 6.21 16.47 8.60
N LEU A 24 6.37 17.16 9.74
CA LEU A 24 5.85 18.51 9.91
C LEU A 24 6.97 19.53 9.94
N ALA A 25 6.75 20.51 9.07
CA ALA A 25 7.47 21.75 8.93
C ALA A 25 7.68 22.46 10.27
N MET A 26 8.87 23.04 10.46
CA MET A 26 8.99 24.32 11.16
C MET A 26 9.42 25.40 10.16
N PRO A 27 8.77 26.58 10.17
CA PRO A 27 9.39 27.81 9.72
C PRO A 27 10.17 28.37 10.92
N LEU A 28 11.46 28.05 11.01
CA LEU A 28 12.37 28.78 11.92
C LEU A 28 13.46 29.43 11.08
N GLY A 29 13.12 30.63 10.62
CA GLY A 29 14.10 31.63 10.25
C GLY A 29 14.88 32.05 11.50
N CYS A 30 16.11 31.58 11.59
CA CYS A 30 17.22 32.38 12.08
C CYS A 30 18.31 32.33 11.01
N ARG A 31 18.33 33.40 10.20
CA ARG A 31 19.36 33.72 9.21
C ARG A 31 20.74 33.63 9.87
N LYS A 32 21.49 32.54 9.64
CA LYS A 32 22.91 32.70 9.34
C LYS A 32 22.98 32.95 7.84
N LYS A 33 23.31 34.19 7.47
CA LYS A 33 23.70 34.53 6.09
C LYS A 33 24.85 33.56 5.73
N SER A 34 24.58 32.54 4.93
CA SER A 34 25.64 31.78 4.28
C SER A 34 26.32 32.73 3.32
N ARG A 35 27.45 33.28 3.77
CA ARG A 35 28.30 34.19 3.01
C ARG A 35 29.14 33.39 2.00
N ALA A 36 28.49 32.51 1.23
CA ALA A 36 29.15 31.52 0.37
C ALA A 36 28.65 31.56 -1.09
N TRP A 37 27.96 32.64 -1.51
CA TRP A 37 27.50 32.84 -2.89
C TRP A 37 28.00 34.14 -3.52
N GLU A 38 29.06 34.76 -2.98
CA GLU A 38 29.69 35.96 -3.57
C GLU A 38 31.03 35.68 -4.28
N HIS A 39 31.45 34.41 -4.41
CA HIS A 39 32.62 34.04 -5.21
C HIS A 39 32.28 32.95 -6.22
N ASN A 40 31.59 33.35 -7.29
CA ASN A 40 31.72 32.77 -8.63
C ASN A 40 31.19 33.78 -9.66
N ALA A 41 31.83 34.95 -9.70
CA ALA A 41 31.70 35.89 -10.82
C ALA A 41 32.45 35.29 -12.03
N GLY A 42 31.82 34.32 -12.69
CA GLY A 42 32.39 33.60 -13.82
C GLY A 42 31.63 32.34 -14.26
N ALA A 43 30.41 32.08 -13.75
CA ALA A 43 29.62 30.96 -14.22
C ALA A 43 29.05 31.27 -15.62
N ASN A 44 29.50 30.49 -16.61
CA ASN A 44 28.97 30.54 -17.98
C ASN A 44 27.44 30.29 -17.96
N PRO A 45 26.60 31.21 -18.47
CA PRO A 45 25.13 31.05 -18.49
C PRO A 45 24.65 29.74 -19.14
N HIS A 46 25.41 29.23 -20.11
CA HIS A 46 25.14 27.93 -20.73
C HIS A 46 25.35 26.77 -19.78
N ARG A 47 26.38 26.83 -18.92
CA ARG A 47 26.69 25.78 -17.93
C ARG A 47 25.66 25.74 -16.81
N GLU A 48 25.15 26.90 -16.40
CA GLU A 48 24.03 26.96 -15.46
C GLU A 48 22.74 26.40 -16.06
N THR A 49 22.44 26.71 -17.33
CA THR A 49 21.24 26.19 -18.00
C THR A 49 21.31 24.67 -18.15
N GLN A 50 22.47 24.14 -18.54
CA GLN A 50 22.71 22.70 -18.65
C GLN A 50 22.57 21.99 -17.30
N MET A 51 23.16 22.54 -16.23
CA MET A 51 23.02 21.98 -14.87
C MET A 51 21.57 21.97 -14.38
N ARG A 52 20.74 22.94 -14.81
CA ARG A 52 19.31 22.98 -14.49
C ARG A 52 18.53 21.88 -15.20
N GLU A 53 18.81 21.64 -16.47
CA GLU A 53 18.15 20.56 -17.25
C GLU A 53 18.50 19.17 -16.70
N GLU A 54 19.75 18.97 -16.28
CA GLU A 54 20.21 17.71 -15.66
C GLU A 54 19.44 17.36 -14.36
N LEU A 55 19.03 18.35 -13.54
CA LEU A 55 18.27 18.08 -12.32
C LEU A 55 16.89 17.46 -12.61
N LEU A 56 16.21 17.98 -13.64
CA LEU A 56 14.91 17.44 -14.05
C LEU A 56 15.08 16.05 -14.64
N ASP A 57 16.07 15.84 -15.50
CA ASP A 57 16.34 14.54 -16.12
C ASP A 57 16.64 13.47 -15.06
N ILE A 58 17.44 13.80 -14.04
CA ILE A 58 17.71 12.90 -12.90
C ILE A 58 16.42 12.54 -12.17
N ALA A 59 15.54 13.52 -11.92
CA ALA A 59 14.27 13.28 -11.23
C ALA A 59 13.33 12.40 -12.06
N ILE A 60 13.21 12.66 -13.36
CA ILE A 60 12.36 11.88 -14.28
C ILE A 60 12.90 10.45 -14.46
N ASP A 61 14.21 10.29 -14.58
CA ASP A 61 14.88 8.97 -14.62
C ASP A 61 14.73 8.20 -13.29
N GLY A 62 14.72 8.92 -12.17
CA GLY A 62 14.38 8.37 -10.85
C GLY A 62 12.93 7.87 -10.79
N LEU A 63 11.97 8.69 -11.20
CA LEU A 63 10.54 8.31 -11.29
C LEU A 63 10.34 7.11 -12.22
N GLY A 64 11.07 7.09 -13.34
CA GLY A 64 11.04 6.01 -14.32
C GLY A 64 11.62 4.68 -13.85
N ARG A 65 12.29 4.63 -12.68
CA ARG A 65 12.91 3.43 -12.09
C ARG A 65 12.48 3.21 -10.65
N ILE A 66 11.31 3.72 -10.29
CA ILE A 66 10.84 3.68 -8.90
C ILE A 66 10.81 2.27 -8.30
N GLU A 67 10.58 1.24 -9.13
CA GLU A 67 10.61 -0.15 -8.71
C GLU A 67 11.96 -0.59 -8.11
N GLN A 68 13.05 0.11 -8.43
CA GLN A 68 14.39 -0.23 -7.96
C GLN A 68 14.67 0.26 -6.53
N TYR A 69 13.76 1.06 -5.94
CA TYR A 69 13.94 1.64 -4.62
C TYR A 69 13.00 0.98 -3.60
N GLU A 70 13.56 0.40 -2.54
CA GLU A 70 12.77 -0.16 -1.43
C GLU A 70 12.45 0.88 -0.33
N THR A 71 13.08 2.06 -0.35
CA THR A 71 12.98 3.07 0.72
C THR A 71 12.42 4.41 0.24
N ASP A 72 11.73 5.09 1.15
CA ASP A 72 11.21 6.46 0.94
C ASP A 72 12.31 7.49 0.68
N GLU A 73 13.58 7.15 0.92
CA GLU A 73 14.71 8.05 0.73
C GLU A 73 14.91 8.43 -0.74
N ALA A 74 14.79 7.46 -1.66
CA ALA A 74 14.88 7.74 -3.09
C ALA A 74 13.77 8.67 -3.57
N LEU A 75 12.56 8.50 -3.04
CA LEU A 75 11.41 9.35 -3.34
C LEU A 75 11.63 10.79 -2.84
N ASN A 76 12.18 10.94 -1.63
CA ASN A 76 12.56 12.24 -1.11
C ASN A 76 13.64 12.91 -1.97
N GLN A 77 14.64 12.14 -2.43
CA GLN A 77 15.67 12.66 -3.33
C GLN A 77 15.07 13.12 -4.67
N ILE A 78 14.16 12.36 -5.27
CA ILE A 78 13.45 12.74 -6.50
C ILE A 78 12.71 14.07 -6.28
N LEU A 79 11.94 14.18 -5.19
CA LEU A 79 11.19 15.39 -4.88
C LEU A 79 12.11 16.59 -4.60
N ASP A 80 13.24 16.37 -3.93
CA ASP A 80 14.24 17.41 -3.68
C ASP A 80 14.86 17.91 -5.00
N ARG A 81 15.15 17.02 -5.94
CA ARG A 81 15.63 17.40 -7.28
C ARG A 81 14.58 18.17 -8.08
N LEU A 82 13.32 17.74 -8.06
CA LEU A 82 12.20 18.47 -8.67
C LEU A 82 12.04 19.87 -8.06
N ASN A 83 12.13 19.99 -6.74
CA ASN A 83 12.03 21.27 -6.05
C ASN A 83 13.23 22.19 -6.32
N GLN A 84 14.45 21.64 -6.40
CA GLN A 84 15.64 22.39 -6.81
C GLN A 84 15.49 22.90 -8.25
N TRP A 85 14.98 22.06 -9.15
CA TRP A 85 14.68 22.47 -10.51
C TRP A 85 13.59 23.56 -10.57
N LEU A 86 12.50 23.40 -9.82
CA LEU A 86 11.39 24.37 -9.78
C LEU A 86 11.81 25.75 -9.26
N GLN A 87 12.76 25.83 -8.32
CA GLN A 87 13.31 27.12 -7.85
C GLN A 87 13.94 27.95 -8.97
N THR A 88 14.30 27.31 -10.09
CA THR A 88 14.89 27.98 -11.26
C THR A 88 13.84 28.36 -12.31
N GLN A 89 12.60 27.92 -12.13
CA GLN A 89 11.48 28.24 -13.02
C GLN A 89 10.80 29.53 -12.57
N LYS A 90 10.28 30.29 -13.54
CA LYS A 90 9.43 31.45 -13.25
C LYS A 90 7.97 31.01 -13.14
N PRO A 91 7.19 31.58 -12.22
CA PRO A 91 5.75 31.42 -12.26
C PRO A 91 5.20 31.81 -13.63
N ALA A 92 4.24 31.05 -14.14
CA ALA A 92 3.54 31.40 -15.36
C ALA A 92 2.81 32.72 -15.14
N GLU A 93 3.02 33.67 -16.04
CA GLU A 93 2.46 35.02 -15.93
C GLU A 93 0.92 34.95 -15.96
N GLY A 94 0.28 35.60 -14.98
CA GLY A 94 -1.18 35.59 -14.85
C GLY A 94 -1.79 34.23 -14.50
N TRP A 95 -0.99 33.26 -14.03
CA TRP A 95 -1.54 31.96 -13.63
C TRP A 95 -2.50 32.09 -12.46
N SER A 96 -3.65 31.43 -12.58
CA SER A 96 -4.62 31.23 -11.51
C SER A 96 -5.13 29.79 -11.55
N VAL A 97 -5.68 29.33 -10.43
CA VAL A 97 -6.47 28.10 -10.38
C VAL A 97 -7.58 28.18 -11.44
N ASP A 98 -7.88 27.04 -12.09
CA ASP A 98 -8.91 26.97 -13.11
C ASP A 98 -10.26 27.50 -12.58
N PRO A 99 -10.97 28.38 -13.33
CA PRO A 99 -12.20 29.02 -12.87
C PRO A 99 -13.28 28.06 -12.34
N MET A 100 -13.40 26.85 -12.90
CA MET A 100 -14.38 25.86 -12.42
C MET A 100 -14.02 25.28 -11.05
N ALA A 101 -12.74 25.21 -10.70
CA ALA A 101 -12.26 24.69 -9.41
C ALA A 101 -12.03 25.80 -8.37
N ALA A 102 -11.87 27.06 -8.80
CA ALA A 102 -11.57 28.19 -7.92
C ALA A 102 -12.53 28.35 -6.72
N PRO A 103 -13.86 28.14 -6.84
CA PRO A 103 -14.76 28.20 -5.69
C PRO A 103 -14.44 27.17 -4.60
N VAL A 104 -14.11 25.93 -5.00
CA VAL A 104 -13.75 24.83 -4.08
C VAL A 104 -12.44 25.18 -3.36
N PHE A 105 -11.42 25.60 -4.09
CA PHE A 105 -10.13 25.99 -3.49
C PHE A 105 -10.27 27.16 -2.52
N ARG A 106 -11.05 28.19 -2.88
CA ARG A 106 -11.31 29.33 -1.99
C ARG A 106 -11.95 28.87 -0.68
N GLY A 107 -12.96 28.01 -0.75
CA GLY A 107 -13.61 27.45 0.43
C GLY A 107 -12.66 26.67 1.35
N LEU A 108 -11.75 25.88 0.76
CA LEU A 108 -10.74 25.12 1.51
C LEU A 108 -9.66 26.02 2.13
N VAL A 109 -9.27 27.09 1.43
CA VAL A 109 -8.35 28.13 1.91
C VAL A 109 -8.94 28.86 3.11
N GLU A 110 -10.22 29.24 3.04
CA GLU A 110 -10.95 29.88 4.15
C GLU A 110 -11.07 28.95 5.36
N LEU A 111 -11.38 27.67 5.13
CA LEU A 111 -11.45 26.66 6.19
C LEU A 111 -10.07 26.44 6.84
N ARG A 112 -9.00 26.32 6.05
CA ARG A 112 -7.63 26.24 6.55
C ARG A 112 -7.30 27.44 7.45
N ASP A 113 -7.65 28.65 7.03
CA ASP A 113 -7.38 29.87 7.82
C ASP A 113 -8.16 29.91 9.15
N ALA A 114 -9.32 29.26 9.20
CA ALA A 114 -10.07 29.08 10.44
C ALA A 114 -9.48 27.99 11.36
N VAL A 115 -8.92 26.92 10.80
CA VAL A 115 -8.39 25.76 11.55
C VAL A 115 -6.94 25.98 12.03
N ALA A 116 -6.09 26.63 11.22
CA ALA A 116 -4.66 26.78 11.50
C ALA A 116 -4.32 27.48 12.83
N PRO A 117 -5.06 28.54 13.27
CA PRO A 117 -4.85 29.13 14.59
C PRO A 117 -5.09 28.13 15.72
N VAL A 118 -6.15 27.32 15.63
CA VAL A 118 -6.47 26.29 16.63
C VAL A 118 -5.34 25.28 16.75
N GLN A 119 -4.83 24.78 15.62
CA GLN A 119 -3.71 23.84 15.61
C GLN A 119 -2.48 24.44 16.29
N ARG A 120 -2.15 25.70 15.95
CA ARG A 120 -0.99 26.41 16.52
C ARG A 120 -1.10 26.57 18.03
N ASP A 121 -2.28 26.94 18.53
CA ASP A 121 -2.52 27.18 19.95
C ASP A 121 -2.47 25.88 20.79
N LEU A 122 -2.76 24.74 20.18
CA LEU A 122 -2.71 23.42 20.82
C LEU A 122 -1.35 22.71 20.71
N GLN A 123 -0.42 23.21 19.89
CA GLN A 123 0.87 22.54 19.64
C GLN A 123 1.73 22.42 20.90
N GLU A 124 1.88 23.52 21.67
CA GLU A 124 2.67 23.51 22.91
C GLU A 124 2.09 22.53 23.95
N PRO A 125 0.79 22.59 24.29
CA PRO A 125 0.16 21.62 25.19
C PRO A 125 0.35 20.16 24.75
N ARG A 126 0.21 19.89 23.45
CA ARG A 126 0.41 18.56 22.89
C ARG A 126 1.84 18.08 23.08
N ASN A 127 2.84 18.90 22.76
CA ASN A 127 4.26 18.54 22.91
C ASN A 127 4.58 18.19 24.38
N GLN A 128 4.05 18.97 25.33
CA GLN A 128 4.24 18.71 26.77
C GLN A 128 3.55 17.41 27.22
N LEU A 129 2.34 17.14 26.74
CA LEU A 129 1.61 15.91 27.05
C LEU A 129 2.26 14.66 26.43
N GLU A 130 2.77 14.76 25.20
CA GLU A 130 3.55 13.71 24.53
C GLU A 130 4.82 13.39 25.34
N LEU A 131 5.56 14.42 25.76
CA LEU A 131 6.74 14.28 26.61
C LEU A 131 6.41 13.56 27.92
N LYS A 132 5.38 14.03 28.66
CA LYS A 132 4.95 13.39 29.92
C LYS A 132 4.47 11.94 29.68
N SER A 133 3.78 11.66 28.57
CA SER A 133 3.35 10.30 28.20
C SER A 133 4.54 9.37 27.97
N LEU A 134 5.50 9.80 27.15
CA LEU A 134 6.71 9.04 26.87
C LEU A 134 7.48 8.77 28.15
N THR A 135 7.67 9.77 29.02
CA THR A 135 8.33 9.57 30.32
C THR A 135 7.65 8.51 31.19
N ARG A 136 6.30 8.49 31.26
CA ARG A 136 5.57 7.43 32.01
C ARG A 136 5.83 6.04 31.45
N GLN A 137 6.02 5.88 30.14
CA GLN A 137 6.37 4.60 29.54
C GLN A 137 7.75 4.08 29.99
N PHE A 138 8.63 4.96 30.48
CA PHE A 138 9.92 4.56 31.05
C PHE A 138 9.83 4.08 32.51
N ALA A 139 8.79 4.47 33.25
CA ALA A 139 8.68 4.19 34.70
C ALA A 139 8.69 2.69 35.06
N THR A 140 8.24 1.83 34.14
CA THR A 140 8.22 0.37 34.36
C THR A 140 9.51 -0.34 33.93
N ILE A 141 10.43 0.36 33.27
CA ILE A 141 11.67 -0.23 32.73
C ILE A 141 12.60 -0.72 33.84
N PRO A 142 12.88 0.04 34.93
CA PRO A 142 13.79 -0.41 35.97
C PRO A 142 13.43 -1.79 36.54
N ALA A 143 12.16 -2.00 36.90
CA ALA A 143 11.69 -3.28 37.44
C ALA A 143 11.85 -4.44 36.45
N LYS A 144 11.62 -4.20 35.15
CA LYS A 144 11.82 -5.20 34.09
C LYS A 144 13.29 -5.53 33.86
N LEU A 145 14.17 -4.51 33.89
CA LEU A 145 15.61 -4.71 33.77
C LEU A 145 16.18 -5.46 34.98
N ASP A 146 15.67 -5.19 36.18
CA ASP A 146 16.05 -5.94 37.39
C ASP A 146 15.66 -7.43 37.30
N GLU A 147 14.44 -7.73 36.84
CA GLU A 147 14.00 -9.12 36.59
C GLU A 147 14.89 -9.81 35.56
N MET A 148 15.21 -9.12 34.45
CA MET A 148 16.07 -9.65 33.40
C MET A 148 17.50 -9.88 33.90
N ARG A 149 18.06 -8.94 34.67
CA ARG A 149 19.40 -9.05 35.27
C ARG A 149 19.51 -10.27 36.19
N GLY A 150 18.45 -10.60 36.92
CA GLY A 150 18.41 -11.80 37.77
C GLY A 150 18.41 -13.13 36.99
N ARG A 151 18.09 -13.11 35.70
CA ARG A 151 17.96 -14.30 34.84
C ARG A 151 19.11 -14.44 33.83
N LEU A 152 19.67 -13.32 33.37
CA LEU A 152 20.64 -13.27 32.27
C LEU A 152 22.09 -13.27 32.76
N ASN A 153 22.94 -14.07 32.10
CA ASN A 153 24.39 -13.92 32.20
C ASN A 153 24.89 -12.94 31.12
N LEU A 154 24.91 -11.65 31.45
CA LEU A 154 25.27 -10.58 30.50
C LEU A 154 26.67 -10.77 29.89
N LYS A 155 27.66 -11.10 30.72
CA LYS A 155 29.03 -11.35 30.26
C LYS A 155 29.08 -12.47 29.22
N LYS A 156 28.38 -13.57 29.49
CA LYS A 156 28.31 -14.70 28.55
C LYS A 156 27.55 -14.33 27.27
N ALA A 157 26.47 -13.54 27.38
CA ALA A 157 25.72 -13.06 26.22
C ALA A 157 26.56 -12.14 25.31
N GLU A 158 27.39 -11.26 25.90
CA GLU A 158 28.33 -10.40 25.17
C GLU A 158 29.45 -11.20 24.49
N GLU A 159 30.02 -12.19 25.19
CA GLU A 159 31.01 -13.10 24.60
C GLU A 159 30.42 -13.85 23.39
N VAL A 160 29.20 -14.37 23.51
CA VAL A 160 28.48 -15.02 22.42
C VAL A 160 28.19 -14.03 21.28
N ALA A 161 27.76 -12.82 21.59
CA ALA A 161 27.49 -11.78 20.60
C ALA A 161 28.76 -11.39 19.80
N ALA A 162 29.90 -11.25 20.47
CA ALA A 162 31.18 -10.97 19.82
C ALA A 162 31.60 -12.12 18.89
N ARG A 163 31.40 -13.37 19.31
CA ARG A 163 31.65 -14.54 18.47
C ARG A 163 30.72 -14.58 17.25
N HIS A 164 29.44 -14.27 17.42
CA HIS A 164 28.47 -14.17 16.31
C HIS A 164 28.96 -13.16 15.26
N GLU A 165 29.42 -11.98 15.70
CA GLU A 165 29.91 -10.94 14.80
C GLU A 165 31.22 -11.33 14.10
N GLN A 166 32.17 -11.92 14.84
CA GLN A 166 33.42 -12.44 14.26
C GLN A 166 33.15 -13.51 13.19
N VAL A 167 32.18 -14.38 13.43
CA VAL A 167 31.79 -15.43 12.50
C VAL A 167 31.11 -14.86 11.25
N LEU A 168 30.25 -13.85 11.38
CA LEU A 168 29.69 -13.13 10.23
C LEU A 168 30.79 -12.53 9.34
N GLN A 169 31.81 -11.91 9.95
CA GLN A 169 32.97 -11.38 9.21
C GLN A 169 33.76 -12.50 8.49
N GLN A 170 33.91 -13.67 9.12
CA GLN A 170 34.56 -14.83 8.50
C GLN A 170 33.74 -15.38 7.32
N MET A 171 32.41 -15.43 7.44
CA MET A 171 31.52 -15.83 6.34
C MET A 171 31.63 -14.88 5.15
N GLU A 172 31.64 -13.57 5.39
CA GLU A 172 31.82 -12.56 4.34
C GLU A 172 33.20 -12.67 3.68
N ALA A 173 34.26 -12.89 4.45
CA ALA A 173 35.61 -13.07 3.93
C ALA A 173 35.73 -14.34 3.08
N ALA A 174 35.17 -15.46 3.56
CA ALA A 174 35.12 -16.72 2.82
C ALA A 174 34.35 -16.58 1.50
N ALA A 175 33.23 -15.85 1.50
CA ALA A 175 32.48 -15.57 0.29
C ALA A 175 33.28 -14.72 -0.71
N LYS A 176 33.97 -13.68 -0.23
CA LYS A 176 34.81 -12.79 -1.08
C LYS A 176 36.00 -13.50 -1.72
N GLN A 177 36.59 -14.50 -1.05
CA GLN A 177 37.74 -15.25 -1.57
C GLN A 177 37.46 -15.95 -2.91
N TRP A 178 36.20 -16.27 -3.20
CA TRP A 178 35.79 -16.98 -4.41
C TRP A 178 35.43 -16.07 -5.58
N GLY A 179 35.22 -14.76 -5.35
CA GLY A 179 34.91 -13.74 -6.37
C GLY A 179 33.55 -13.88 -7.08
N ASP A 180 32.98 -15.09 -7.11
CA ASP A 180 31.72 -15.45 -7.74
C ASP A 180 30.87 -16.31 -6.78
N ALA A 181 29.70 -15.80 -6.41
CA ALA A 181 28.76 -16.47 -5.51
C ALA A 181 28.13 -17.72 -6.12
N ALA A 182 27.92 -17.78 -7.44
CA ALA A 182 27.36 -18.95 -8.13
C ALA A 182 28.37 -20.10 -8.11
N ARG A 183 29.65 -19.79 -8.35
CA ARG A 183 30.75 -20.75 -8.25
C ARG A 183 30.92 -21.28 -6.83
N LEU A 184 30.85 -20.41 -5.82
CA LEU A 184 30.87 -20.83 -4.42
C LEU A 184 29.71 -21.77 -4.10
N ALA A 185 28.48 -21.43 -4.53
CA ALA A 185 27.30 -22.26 -4.31
C ALA A 185 27.40 -23.62 -5.01
N GLU A 186 27.96 -23.68 -6.22
CA GLU A 186 28.21 -24.93 -6.95
C GLU A 186 29.21 -25.82 -6.19
N VAL A 187 30.29 -25.24 -5.68
CA VAL A 187 31.29 -25.94 -4.87
C VAL A 187 30.66 -26.45 -3.57
N GLU A 188 29.94 -25.59 -2.84
CA GLU A 188 29.24 -25.95 -1.60
C GLU A 188 28.16 -27.03 -1.81
N ALA A 189 27.50 -27.06 -2.97
CA ALA A 189 26.52 -28.09 -3.31
C ALA A 189 27.17 -29.47 -3.57
N LYS A 190 28.39 -29.50 -4.09
CA LYS A 190 29.14 -30.74 -4.36
C LYS A 190 29.93 -31.25 -3.14
N LEU A 191 30.19 -30.38 -2.15
CA LEU A 191 30.93 -30.74 -0.94
C LEU A 191 30.35 -31.93 -0.16
N PRO A 192 29.04 -32.20 -0.09
CA PRO A 192 28.59 -33.41 0.63
C PRO A 192 28.82 -34.70 -0.16
N ASP A 193 28.61 -34.67 -1.48
CA ASP A 193 28.73 -35.83 -2.36
C ASP A 193 30.18 -36.28 -2.56
N ILE A 194 31.10 -35.31 -2.65
CA ILE A 194 32.54 -35.54 -2.75
C ILE A 194 33.08 -36.32 -1.52
N PHE A 195 32.39 -36.25 -0.37
CA PHE A 195 32.84 -36.81 0.91
C PHE A 195 32.10 -38.09 1.34
N SER A 196 31.14 -38.56 0.52
CA SER A 196 30.50 -39.87 0.68
C SER A 196 31.49 -41.05 0.70
N GLY A 197 32.73 -40.84 0.19
CA GLY A 197 33.82 -41.83 0.21
C GLY A 197 34.62 -41.94 1.52
N GLU A 198 34.60 -40.90 2.37
CA GLU A 198 35.39 -40.86 3.63
C GLU A 198 34.54 -41.22 4.86
N VAL A 199 33.24 -40.90 4.85
CA VAL A 199 32.28 -41.29 5.89
C VAL A 199 31.43 -42.43 5.35
N ARG A 200 31.89 -43.69 5.51
CA ARG A 200 31.18 -44.89 5.00
C ARG A 200 29.86 -45.20 5.72
N ASP A 201 29.55 -44.46 6.78
CA ASP A 201 28.35 -44.62 7.59
C ASP A 201 27.20 -43.78 7.02
N LYS A 202 26.22 -44.46 6.41
CA LYS A 202 25.02 -43.84 5.82
C LYS A 202 24.23 -43.00 6.83
N ALA A 203 24.26 -43.37 8.11
CA ALA A 203 23.54 -42.68 9.16
C ALA A 203 24.20 -41.32 9.46
N LYS A 204 25.54 -41.27 9.51
CA LYS A 204 26.31 -40.03 9.68
C LYS A 204 26.19 -39.09 8.48
N LEU A 205 26.13 -39.64 7.26
CA LEU A 205 25.89 -38.85 6.05
C LEU A 205 24.51 -38.17 6.05
N ALA A 206 23.46 -38.89 6.47
CA ALA A 206 22.13 -38.30 6.63
C ALA A 206 22.12 -37.17 7.67
N ARG A 207 22.80 -37.39 8.81
CA ARG A 207 22.91 -36.38 9.88
C ARG A 207 23.71 -35.14 9.44
N LEU A 208 24.77 -35.34 8.65
CA LEU A 208 25.53 -34.22 8.07
C LEU A 208 24.65 -33.36 7.15
N GLN A 209 23.75 -33.96 6.36
CA GLN A 209 22.83 -33.22 5.49
C GLN A 209 21.83 -32.37 6.29
N GLU A 210 21.30 -32.91 7.40
CA GLU A 210 20.43 -32.17 8.32
C GLU A 210 21.16 -30.99 8.99
N LEU A 211 22.40 -31.21 9.42
CA LEU A 211 23.27 -30.16 9.97
C LEU A 211 23.62 -29.09 8.93
N ILE A 212 23.85 -29.48 7.67
CA ILE A 212 24.03 -28.53 6.56
C ILE A 212 22.79 -27.68 6.36
N ALA A 213 21.59 -28.26 6.44
CA ALA A 213 20.35 -27.49 6.33
C ALA A 213 20.20 -26.47 7.48
N LEU A 214 20.50 -26.88 8.71
CA LEU A 214 20.50 -25.99 9.89
C LEU A 214 21.58 -24.91 9.81
N ALA A 215 22.76 -25.24 9.28
CA ALA A 215 23.87 -24.31 9.10
C ALA A 215 23.59 -23.31 7.98
N LYS A 216 23.02 -23.74 6.84
CA LYS A 216 22.60 -22.84 5.76
C LYS A 216 21.50 -21.89 6.17
N ALA A 217 20.70 -22.22 7.19
CA ALA A 217 19.74 -21.28 7.77
C ALA A 217 20.43 -20.04 8.40
N LEU A 218 21.76 -20.07 8.66
CA LEU A 218 22.59 -18.92 9.05
C LEU A 218 22.95 -17.98 7.87
N ASP A 219 22.66 -18.37 6.61
CA ASP A 219 23.04 -17.60 5.39
C ASP A 219 22.52 -16.16 5.36
N TRP A 220 21.55 -15.83 6.21
CA TRP A 220 21.00 -14.50 6.33
C TRP A 220 21.84 -13.67 7.32
N PRO A 221 22.62 -12.66 6.87
CA PRO A 221 23.45 -11.83 7.75
C PRO A 221 22.65 -11.14 8.86
N ASN A 222 21.35 -10.91 8.62
CA ASN A 222 20.44 -10.32 9.59
C ASN A 222 19.94 -11.32 10.63
N ARG A 223 20.00 -12.65 10.43
CA ARG A 223 19.42 -13.61 11.40
C ARG A 223 20.18 -13.68 12.71
N LEU A 224 21.51 -13.59 12.66
CA LEU A 224 22.36 -13.49 13.84
C LEU A 224 22.39 -12.08 14.45
N ARG A 225 21.81 -11.06 13.81
CA ARG A 225 21.74 -9.67 14.33
C ARG A 225 20.33 -9.28 14.80
N ASP A 226 19.31 -9.77 14.13
CA ASP A 226 17.89 -9.49 14.34
C ASP A 226 17.33 -10.35 15.48
N PRO A 227 16.90 -9.73 16.59
CA PRO A 227 16.33 -10.47 17.71
C PRO A 227 15.08 -11.28 17.34
N MET A 228 14.31 -10.86 16.33
CA MET A 228 13.11 -11.57 15.87
C MET A 228 13.43 -12.86 15.11
N GLN A 229 14.68 -13.03 14.68
CA GLN A 229 15.13 -14.21 13.93
C GLN A 229 16.05 -15.11 14.76
N LEU A 230 16.87 -14.52 15.65
CA LEU A 230 17.81 -15.26 16.50
C LEU A 230 17.10 -16.20 17.49
N GLY A 231 16.00 -15.74 18.11
CA GLY A 231 15.22 -16.54 19.07
C GLY A 231 14.62 -17.81 18.46
N PRO A 232 13.78 -17.69 17.41
CA PRO A 232 13.21 -18.85 16.72
C PRO A 232 14.27 -19.80 16.15
N TYR A 233 15.40 -19.26 15.67
CA TYR A 233 16.50 -20.09 15.19
C TYR A 233 17.16 -20.89 16.32
N ALA A 234 17.40 -20.27 17.48
CA ALA A 234 17.91 -20.98 18.66
C ALA A 234 16.96 -22.11 19.09
N GLU A 235 15.64 -21.90 19.02
CA GLU A 235 14.64 -22.93 19.30
C GLU A 235 14.68 -24.09 18.33
N GLN A 236 14.88 -23.81 17.04
CA GLN A 236 15.03 -24.84 16.02
C GLN A 236 16.26 -25.73 16.28
N VAL A 237 17.39 -25.12 16.62
CA VAL A 237 18.62 -25.86 16.96
C VAL A 237 18.45 -26.64 18.27
N GLU A 238 17.82 -26.04 19.29
CA GLU A 238 17.52 -26.72 20.55
C GLU A 238 16.62 -27.94 20.34
N ALA A 239 15.55 -27.80 19.55
CA ALA A 239 14.65 -28.90 19.22
C ALA A 239 15.38 -30.04 18.50
N TYR A 240 16.30 -29.71 17.60
CA TYR A 240 17.15 -30.69 16.93
C TYR A 240 18.08 -31.42 17.92
N CYS A 241 18.69 -30.70 18.86
CA CYS A 241 19.53 -31.25 19.94
C CYS A 241 18.77 -32.06 21.00
N ARG A 242 17.45 -31.90 21.13
CA ARG A 242 16.63 -32.79 21.97
C ARG A 242 16.47 -34.18 21.37
N ALA A 243 16.56 -34.29 20.05
CA ALA A 243 16.43 -35.56 19.32
C ALA A 243 17.78 -36.26 19.08
N HIS A 244 18.91 -35.56 19.24
CA HIS A 244 20.25 -36.07 18.89
C HIS A 244 21.32 -35.59 19.88
N ASP A 245 22.31 -36.44 20.20
CA ASP A 245 23.39 -36.08 21.14
C ASP A 245 24.32 -34.98 20.54
N PRO A 246 24.45 -33.81 21.19
CA PRO A 246 25.35 -32.74 20.73
C PRO A 246 26.80 -33.19 20.52
N LYS A 247 27.30 -34.19 21.28
CA LYS A 247 28.65 -34.72 21.10
C LYS A 247 28.81 -35.47 19.77
N GLU A 248 27.78 -36.20 19.36
CA GLU A 248 27.74 -36.89 18.06
C GLU A 248 27.74 -35.86 16.92
N LEU A 249 26.90 -34.82 17.03
CA LEU A 249 26.80 -33.75 16.02
C LEU A 249 28.14 -33.02 15.84
N LYS A 250 28.83 -32.66 16.94
CA LYS A 250 30.17 -32.06 16.91
C LYS A 250 31.20 -32.96 16.25
N ALA A 251 31.16 -34.26 16.54
CA ALA A 251 32.09 -35.23 15.95
C ALA A 251 31.88 -35.35 14.43
N ILE A 252 30.64 -35.29 13.96
CA ILE A 252 30.31 -35.30 12.52
C ILE A 252 30.83 -34.03 11.85
N ILE A 253 30.55 -32.85 12.41
CA ILE A 253 31.03 -31.55 11.88
C ILE A 253 32.55 -31.51 11.82
N LYS A 254 33.23 -31.96 12.89
CA LYS A 254 34.69 -32.00 12.95
C LYS A 254 35.28 -32.94 11.90
N THR A 255 34.72 -34.14 11.75
CA THR A 255 35.17 -35.12 10.76
C THR A 255 35.04 -34.56 9.34
N PHE A 256 33.90 -33.93 9.04
CA PHE A 256 33.68 -33.26 7.76
C PHE A 256 34.67 -32.10 7.55
N SER A 257 34.91 -31.28 8.57
CA SER A 257 35.78 -30.12 8.46
C SER A 257 37.25 -30.48 8.26
N GLU A 258 37.75 -31.50 8.98
CA GLU A 258 39.09 -32.05 8.77
C GLU A 258 39.26 -32.63 7.37
N ALA A 259 38.24 -33.32 6.86
CA ALA A 259 38.25 -33.87 5.51
C ALA A 259 38.33 -32.77 4.44
N VAL A 260 37.51 -31.72 4.57
CA VAL A 260 37.52 -30.55 3.66
C VAL A 260 38.89 -29.87 3.68
N ASN A 261 39.45 -29.65 4.87
CA ASN A 261 40.76 -29.02 5.03
C ASN A 261 41.92 -29.86 4.46
N ARG A 262 41.91 -31.20 4.63
CA ARG A 262 42.93 -32.10 4.05
C ARG A 262 42.94 -32.08 2.53
N ARG A 263 41.75 -31.98 1.92
CA ARG A 263 41.60 -32.12 0.47
C ARG A 263 41.77 -30.80 -0.29
N PHE A 264 41.31 -29.69 0.28
CA PHE A 264 41.26 -28.40 -0.40
C PHE A 264 42.15 -27.33 0.23
N GLY A 265 42.81 -27.60 1.37
CA GLY A 265 43.68 -26.63 2.05
C GLY A 265 42.96 -25.30 2.32
N PRO A 266 43.64 -24.14 2.15
CA PRO A 266 43.02 -22.82 2.33
C PRO A 266 41.82 -22.53 1.41
N ALA A 267 41.68 -23.23 0.28
CA ALA A 267 40.53 -23.09 -0.61
C ALA A 267 39.28 -23.81 -0.07
N GLY A 268 39.43 -24.73 0.90
CA GLY A 268 38.32 -25.47 1.51
C GLY A 268 37.47 -24.66 2.48
N ARG A 269 37.96 -23.48 2.93
CA ARG A 269 37.27 -22.59 3.89
C ARG A 269 36.12 -21.83 3.22
N THR A 270 35.10 -22.57 2.82
CA THR A 270 33.85 -22.08 2.24
C THR A 270 32.93 -21.48 3.31
N ARG A 271 31.91 -20.73 2.89
CA ARG A 271 30.93 -20.14 3.80
C ARG A 271 30.18 -21.23 4.57
N LEU A 272 29.79 -22.31 3.88
CA LEU A 272 29.16 -23.48 4.49
C LEU A 272 30.03 -24.13 5.59
N LEU A 273 31.36 -24.19 5.38
CA LEU A 273 32.27 -24.77 6.37
C LEU A 273 32.30 -23.92 7.64
N VAL A 274 32.42 -22.60 7.49
CA VAL A 274 32.40 -21.64 8.62
C VAL A 274 31.08 -21.72 9.38
N GLN A 275 29.95 -21.90 8.68
CA GLN A 275 28.63 -22.08 9.30
C GLN A 275 28.51 -23.36 10.12
N LEU A 276 29.01 -24.48 9.58
CA LEU A 276 28.99 -25.77 10.27
C LEU A 276 29.90 -25.76 11.49
N GLU A 277 31.13 -25.26 11.36
CA GLU A 277 32.07 -25.11 12.47
C GLU A 277 31.44 -24.27 13.60
N PHE A 278 30.88 -23.12 13.25
CA PHE A 278 30.20 -22.25 14.22
C PHE A 278 28.98 -22.91 14.88
N LEU A 279 28.09 -23.54 14.11
CA LEU A 279 26.94 -24.26 14.65
C LEU A 279 27.40 -25.32 15.65
N GLY A 280 28.46 -26.07 15.31
CA GLY A 280 29.07 -27.08 16.16
C GLY A 280 29.63 -26.52 17.46
N GLU A 281 30.38 -25.42 17.41
CA GLU A 281 30.94 -24.75 18.60
C GLU A 281 29.85 -24.26 19.55
N GLN A 282 28.70 -23.86 19.01
CA GLN A 282 27.65 -23.18 19.74
C GLN A 282 26.53 -24.08 20.25
N LEU A 283 26.57 -25.39 19.98
CA LEU A 283 25.55 -26.34 20.45
C LEU A 283 25.37 -26.36 21.98
N ASP A 284 26.40 -25.99 22.75
CA ASP A 284 26.32 -25.94 24.23
C ASP A 284 25.85 -24.56 24.74
N GLU A 285 25.75 -23.56 23.86
CA GLU A 285 25.46 -22.17 24.20
C GLU A 285 24.07 -21.70 23.71
N ILE A 286 23.24 -22.63 23.21
CA ILE A 286 21.90 -22.36 22.64
C ILE A 286 20.99 -21.60 23.63
N ALA A 287 21.04 -21.91 24.92
CA ALA A 287 20.28 -21.17 25.93
C ALA A 287 20.67 -19.68 25.99
N THR A 288 21.97 -19.39 25.84
CA THR A 288 22.53 -18.03 25.79
C THR A 288 22.08 -17.26 24.55
N TRP A 289 21.71 -17.95 23.47
CA TRP A 289 21.21 -17.29 22.25
C TRP A 289 19.81 -16.70 22.44
N LYS A 290 18.94 -17.39 23.19
CA LYS A 290 17.61 -16.87 23.55
C LYS A 290 17.73 -15.65 24.47
N ASP A 291 18.63 -15.74 25.43
CA ASP A 291 18.99 -14.65 26.34
C ASP A 291 19.51 -13.44 25.56
N LEU A 292 20.40 -13.66 24.59
CA LEU A 292 20.92 -12.61 23.70
C LEU A 292 19.84 -12.01 22.80
N ALA A 293 18.93 -12.82 22.27
CA ALA A 293 17.79 -12.34 21.48
C ALA A 293 16.87 -11.44 22.31
N GLY A 294 16.56 -11.85 23.55
CA GLY A 294 15.79 -11.05 24.50
C GLY A 294 16.48 -9.73 24.85
N LEU A 295 17.79 -9.77 25.13
CA LEU A 295 18.61 -8.58 25.38
C LEU A 295 18.56 -7.59 24.22
N ARG A 296 18.78 -8.06 22.99
CA ARG A 296 18.77 -7.22 21.78
C ARG A 296 17.39 -6.66 21.46
N LEU A 297 16.32 -7.43 21.70
CA LEU A 297 14.96 -6.93 21.56
C LEU A 297 14.72 -5.75 22.52
N VAL A 298 15.13 -5.89 23.77
CA VAL A 298 15.02 -4.81 24.77
C VAL A 298 15.86 -3.61 24.36
N GLN A 299 17.10 -3.81 23.90
CA GLN A 299 17.94 -2.72 23.39
C GLN A 299 17.27 -2.00 22.21
N GLN A 300 16.70 -2.73 21.26
CA GLN A 300 16.01 -2.16 20.10
C GLN A 300 14.78 -1.34 20.52
N VAL A 301 13.91 -1.90 21.37
CA VAL A 301 12.71 -1.23 21.87
C VAL A 301 13.07 0.02 22.67
N LEU A 302 14.06 -0.07 23.57
CA LEU A 302 14.51 1.06 24.37
C LEU A 302 15.17 2.13 23.50
N SER A 303 15.96 1.76 22.51
CA SER A 303 16.57 2.71 21.56
C SER A 303 15.49 3.49 20.79
N GLN A 304 14.46 2.80 20.30
CA GLN A 304 13.33 3.44 19.61
C GLN A 304 12.57 4.41 20.51
N ARG A 305 12.21 3.97 21.73
CA ARG A 305 11.52 4.84 22.71
C ARG A 305 12.35 6.05 23.10
N THR A 306 13.66 5.86 23.25
CA THR A 306 14.59 6.94 23.61
C THR A 306 14.73 7.95 22.48
N GLN A 307 14.71 7.50 21.22
CA GLN A 307 14.65 8.38 20.06
C GLN A 307 13.37 9.22 20.05
N GLN A 308 12.21 8.62 20.34
CA GLN A 308 10.94 9.35 20.46
C GLN A 308 11.01 10.39 21.59
N LEU A 309 11.57 10.03 22.75
CA LEU A 309 11.74 10.93 23.88
C LEU A 309 12.64 12.14 23.54
N LYS A 310 13.75 11.93 22.83
CA LYS A 310 14.63 13.03 22.36
C LYS A 310 13.87 14.00 21.45
N LEU A 311 13.14 13.49 20.46
CA LEU A 311 12.36 14.32 19.55
C LEU A 311 11.25 15.09 20.26
N ALA A 312 10.59 14.48 21.26
CA ALA A 312 9.58 15.14 22.08
C ALA A 312 10.20 16.22 22.99
N ALA A 313 11.37 15.95 23.56
CA ALA A 313 12.13 16.91 24.36
C ALA A 313 12.57 18.13 23.55
N GLU A 314 13.08 17.92 22.33
CA GLU A 314 13.42 19.00 21.39
C GLU A 314 12.20 19.83 21.02
N ARG A 315 11.08 19.19 20.66
CA ARG A 315 9.80 19.88 20.36
C ARG A 315 9.27 20.68 21.55
N SER A 316 9.56 20.22 22.77
CA SER A 316 9.17 20.89 24.02
C SER A 316 10.23 21.86 24.56
N ARG A 317 11.37 22.03 23.86
CA ARG A 317 12.52 22.85 24.29
C ARG A 317 13.04 22.47 25.69
N ARG A 318 13.06 21.18 26.00
CA ARG A 318 13.56 20.60 27.27
C ARG A 318 14.91 19.94 27.06
N ASP A 319 15.96 20.76 26.97
CA ASP A 319 17.33 20.27 26.79
C ASP A 319 17.76 19.35 27.93
N ASP A 320 17.33 19.63 29.16
CA ASP A 320 17.54 18.78 30.34
C ASP A 320 17.03 17.34 30.15
N VAL A 321 15.83 17.17 29.57
CA VAL A 321 15.27 15.85 29.26
C VAL A 321 15.97 15.20 28.06
N ARG A 322 16.36 16.01 27.05
CA ARG A 322 17.11 15.51 25.88
C ARG A 322 18.45 14.90 26.29
N GLU A 323 19.20 15.58 27.18
CA GLU A 323 20.48 15.07 27.68
C GLU A 323 20.31 13.76 28.46
N VAL A 324 19.27 13.63 29.29
CA VAL A 324 18.96 12.36 29.97
C VAL A 324 18.60 11.26 28.97
N ALA A 325 17.84 11.57 27.92
CA ALA A 325 17.55 10.60 26.87
C ALA A 325 18.82 10.17 26.11
N ILE A 326 19.76 11.07 25.83
CA ILE A 326 21.08 10.70 25.25
C ILE A 326 21.84 9.77 26.20
N ALA A 327 21.82 10.04 27.51
CA ALA A 327 22.44 9.17 28.51
C ALA A 327 21.79 7.77 28.55
N ILE A 328 20.46 7.68 28.47
CA ILE A 328 19.73 6.40 28.36
C ILE A 328 20.16 5.65 27.10
N GLU A 329 20.23 6.30 25.94
CA GLU A 329 20.63 5.66 24.69
C GLU A 329 22.06 5.11 24.77
N GLY A 330 23.00 5.88 25.33
CA GLY A 330 24.38 5.45 25.56
C GLY A 330 24.45 4.22 26.46
N ALA A 331 23.72 4.23 27.58
CA ALA A 331 23.68 3.12 28.53
C ALA A 331 23.02 1.86 27.93
N VAL A 332 21.94 2.02 27.15
CA VAL A 332 21.28 0.91 26.43
C VAL A 332 22.25 0.24 25.44
N LYS A 333 23.03 1.03 24.67
CA LYS A 333 24.04 0.51 23.74
C LYS A 333 25.15 -0.26 24.44
N GLN A 334 25.48 0.12 25.67
CA GLN A 334 26.53 -0.50 26.49
C GLN A 334 25.98 -1.64 27.39
N SER A 335 24.70 -1.96 27.31
CA SER A 335 24.04 -2.92 28.23
C SER A 335 24.16 -2.55 29.72
N ASP A 336 24.39 -1.27 30.04
CA ASP A 336 24.54 -0.78 31.41
C ASP A 336 23.17 -0.50 32.04
N PHE A 337 22.54 -1.55 32.56
CA PHE A 337 21.20 -1.48 33.14
C PHE A 337 21.11 -0.62 34.41
N ASP A 338 22.21 -0.51 35.16
CA ASP A 338 22.26 0.34 36.36
C ASP A 338 22.24 1.81 35.96
N GLN A 339 23.02 2.20 34.93
CA GLN A 339 22.99 3.54 34.38
C GLN A 339 21.66 3.85 33.68
N VAL A 340 21.03 2.89 32.99
CA VAL A 340 19.66 3.06 32.46
C VAL A 340 18.69 3.34 33.61
N THR A 341 18.75 2.56 34.69
CA THR A 341 17.87 2.74 35.85
C THR A 341 18.07 4.09 36.54
N ALA A 342 19.33 4.52 36.72
CA ALA A 342 19.66 5.83 37.28
C ALA A 342 19.13 6.97 36.38
N SER A 343 19.33 6.86 35.07
CA SER A 343 18.88 7.87 34.10
C SER A 343 17.35 7.93 34.01
N VAL A 344 16.64 6.79 34.13
CA VAL A 344 15.17 6.77 34.21
C VAL A 344 14.67 7.44 35.48
N ARG A 345 15.32 7.23 36.63
CA ARG A 345 14.95 7.95 37.87
C ARG A 345 15.20 9.45 37.76
N GLN A 346 16.27 9.87 37.10
CA GLN A 346 16.54 11.27 36.80
C GLN A 346 15.47 11.86 35.87
N LEU A 347 15.07 11.11 34.83
CA LEU A 347 14.00 11.47 33.91
C LEU A 347 12.67 11.68 34.66
N GLU A 348 12.32 10.78 35.57
CA GLU A 348 11.14 10.94 36.43
C GLU A 348 11.24 12.17 37.33
N ALA A 349 12.41 12.47 37.89
CA ALA A 349 12.60 13.64 38.75
C ALA A 349 12.41 14.96 37.97
N LEU A 350 12.92 15.04 36.74
CA LEU A 350 12.83 16.23 35.87
C LEU A 350 11.41 16.51 35.33
N THR A 351 10.54 15.51 35.35
CA THR A 351 9.20 15.57 34.72
C THR A 351 8.06 15.58 35.73
N ARG A 352 8.35 15.52 37.03
CA ARG A 352 7.39 15.69 38.12
C ARG A 352 7.10 17.19 38.39
N PRO A 353 5.87 17.54 38.82
CA PRO A 353 4.81 16.63 39.27
C PRO A 353 3.99 15.96 38.15
N ASN A 354 3.44 14.80 38.51
CA ASN A 354 2.59 13.94 37.67
C ASN A 354 1.17 14.52 37.48
N SER A 355 0.89 15.76 37.88
CA SER A 355 -0.42 16.38 37.72
C SER A 355 -0.51 17.22 36.45
N LEU A 356 -1.76 17.51 36.04
CA LEU A 356 -2.07 18.38 34.91
C LEU A 356 -1.99 19.86 35.30
N ASP A 357 -1.78 20.18 36.58
CA ASP A 357 -1.75 21.55 37.09
C ASP A 357 -0.58 22.37 36.51
N ASP A 358 0.53 21.71 36.16
CA ASP A 358 1.68 22.33 35.48
C ASP A 358 1.38 22.78 34.04
N LEU A 359 0.29 22.29 33.43
CA LEU A 359 -0.10 22.63 32.06
C LEU A 359 -0.91 23.93 31.99
N GLY A 360 -1.02 24.65 33.11
CA GLY A 360 -1.73 25.94 33.20
C GLY A 360 -3.23 25.79 32.91
N PRO A 361 -3.88 26.80 32.30
CA PRO A 361 -5.32 26.76 32.04
C PRO A 361 -5.64 25.92 30.80
N LEU A 362 -5.17 24.67 30.75
CA LEU A 362 -5.36 23.75 29.62
C LEU A 362 -6.85 23.58 29.28
N GLY A 363 -7.70 23.49 30.31
CA GLY A 363 -9.15 23.46 30.13
C GLY A 363 -9.70 24.72 29.45
N GLN A 364 -9.16 25.91 29.71
CA GLN A 364 -9.56 27.14 29.02
C GLN A 364 -9.05 27.15 27.57
N ARG A 365 -7.82 26.67 27.32
CA ARG A 365 -7.27 26.55 25.96
C ARG A 365 -8.10 25.59 25.11
N PHE A 366 -8.48 24.42 25.64
CA PHE A 366 -9.35 23.47 24.94
C PHE A 366 -10.77 24.00 24.72
N GLU A 367 -11.33 24.75 25.67
CA GLU A 367 -12.63 25.41 25.49
C GLU A 367 -12.59 26.50 24.40
N ALA A 368 -11.53 27.32 24.38
CA ALA A 368 -11.31 28.30 23.34
C ALA A 368 -11.15 27.64 21.96
N ALA A 369 -10.35 26.57 21.90
CA ALA A 369 -10.16 25.75 20.69
C ALA A 369 -11.47 25.12 20.21
N ALA A 370 -12.28 24.57 21.13
CA ALA A 370 -13.59 24.01 20.82
C ALA A 370 -14.52 25.06 20.18
N LYS A 371 -14.56 26.27 20.74
CA LYS A 371 -15.34 27.38 20.19
C LYS A 371 -14.85 27.80 18.79
N GLN A 372 -13.54 27.90 18.60
CA GLN A 372 -12.95 28.23 17.29
C GLN A 372 -13.23 27.15 16.24
N LEU A 373 -13.21 25.87 16.61
CA LEU A 373 -13.59 24.77 15.71
C LEU A 373 -15.08 24.82 15.32
N GLY A 374 -15.95 25.23 16.25
CA GLY A 374 -17.36 25.53 15.93
C GLY A 374 -17.51 26.65 14.91
N GLN A 375 -16.66 27.68 14.98
CA GLN A 375 -16.62 28.76 13.97
C GLN A 375 -16.08 28.26 12.63
N ALA A 376 -14.99 27.48 12.64
CA ALA A 376 -14.42 26.86 11.45
C ALA A 376 -15.44 25.97 10.73
N ALA A 377 -16.28 25.25 11.48
CA ALA A 377 -17.38 24.48 10.91
C ALA A 377 -18.42 25.35 10.19
N GLY A 378 -18.74 26.53 10.73
CA GLY A 378 -19.59 27.51 10.05
C GLY A 378 -18.96 28.03 8.75
N THR A 379 -17.64 28.24 8.74
CA THR A 379 -16.89 28.57 7.52
C THR A 379 -16.99 27.45 6.49
N ALA A 380 -16.85 26.19 6.89
CA ALA A 380 -17.00 25.04 6.01
C ALA A 380 -18.42 24.95 5.41
N ASP A 381 -19.47 25.16 6.21
CA ASP A 381 -20.85 25.12 5.73
C ASP A 381 -21.13 26.24 4.69
N ALA A 382 -20.59 27.44 4.93
CA ALA A 382 -20.66 28.56 4.00
C ALA A 382 -19.87 28.27 2.70
N ALA A 383 -18.65 27.74 2.83
CA ALA A 383 -17.81 27.32 1.71
C ALA A 383 -18.50 26.25 0.85
N ALA A 384 -19.11 25.23 1.47
CA ALA A 384 -19.85 24.19 0.77
C ALA A 384 -21.01 24.76 -0.06
N LYS A 385 -21.75 25.72 0.51
CA LYS A 385 -22.84 26.42 -0.19
C LYS A 385 -22.32 27.23 -1.39
N ASN A 386 -21.21 27.93 -1.24
CA ASN A 386 -20.63 28.76 -2.30
C ASN A 386 -19.94 27.94 -3.39
N ALA A 387 -19.29 26.83 -3.03
CA ALA A 387 -18.58 25.96 -3.95
C ALA A 387 -19.50 24.94 -4.64
N GLY A 388 -20.72 24.73 -4.14
CA GLY A 388 -21.63 23.70 -4.64
C GLY A 388 -21.13 22.27 -4.40
N LEU A 389 -20.31 22.08 -3.35
CA LEU A 389 -19.70 20.80 -3.01
C LEU A 389 -20.11 20.39 -1.60
N ASP A 390 -21.07 19.48 -1.52
CA ASP A 390 -21.66 19.02 -0.26
C ASP A 390 -20.63 18.35 0.67
N SER A 391 -19.58 17.72 0.13
CA SER A 391 -18.55 17.05 0.92
C SER A 391 -17.69 18.00 1.77
N ILE A 392 -17.68 19.30 1.48
CA ILE A 392 -17.07 20.29 2.38
C ILE A 392 -17.88 20.39 3.69
N ARG A 393 -19.21 20.14 3.67
CA ARG A 393 -20.03 20.10 4.90
C ARG A 393 -19.62 18.95 5.81
N ASP A 394 -19.12 17.84 5.26
CA ASP A 394 -18.62 16.72 6.06
C ASP A 394 -17.38 17.13 6.85
N LEU A 395 -16.49 17.94 6.25
CA LEU A 395 -15.37 18.56 6.98
C LEU A 395 -15.86 19.54 8.07
N GLY A 396 -16.95 20.27 7.82
CA GLY A 396 -17.60 21.10 8.83
C GLY A 396 -18.17 20.29 10.00
N ALA A 397 -18.85 19.17 9.70
CA ALA A 397 -19.33 18.23 10.70
C ALA A 397 -18.18 17.62 11.52
N TYR A 398 -17.06 17.33 10.87
CA TYR A 398 -15.84 16.86 11.54
C TYR A 398 -15.24 17.92 12.47
N CYS A 399 -15.16 19.18 12.03
CA CYS A 399 -14.72 20.29 12.90
C CYS A 399 -15.62 20.43 14.14
N ARG A 400 -16.95 20.31 13.99
CA ARG A 400 -17.88 20.26 15.12
C ARG A 400 -17.58 19.09 16.05
N HIS A 401 -17.39 17.89 15.51
CA HIS A 401 -17.09 16.70 16.29
C HIS A 401 -15.79 16.83 17.11
N LEU A 402 -14.73 17.36 16.49
CA LEU A 402 -13.47 17.66 17.19
C LEU A 402 -13.68 18.72 18.27
N GLY A 403 -14.46 19.76 17.98
CA GLY A 403 -14.81 20.81 18.93
C GLY A 403 -15.58 20.27 20.14
N ASP A 404 -16.61 19.46 19.92
CA ASP A 404 -17.40 18.81 20.97
C ASP A 404 -16.53 17.91 21.84
N SER A 405 -15.63 17.15 21.22
CA SER A 405 -14.70 16.25 21.92
C SER A 405 -13.70 17.02 22.78
N LEU A 406 -13.12 18.12 22.25
CA LEU A 406 -12.26 19.02 23.03
C LEU A 406 -13.03 19.71 24.16
N GLY A 407 -14.29 20.10 23.94
CA GLY A 407 -15.17 20.64 24.96
C GLY A 407 -15.43 19.64 26.09
N ALA A 408 -15.68 18.38 25.77
CA ALA A 408 -15.86 17.31 26.76
C ALA A 408 -14.57 17.06 27.58
N VAL A 409 -13.40 17.09 26.94
CA VAL A 409 -12.10 17.02 27.63
C VAL A 409 -11.90 18.22 28.55
N ALA A 410 -12.21 19.44 28.07
CA ALA A 410 -12.13 20.66 28.87
C ALA A 410 -13.04 20.61 30.11
N GLN A 411 -14.25 20.07 29.99
CA GLN A 411 -15.17 19.88 31.12
C GLN A 411 -14.62 18.88 32.13
N LYS A 412 -14.03 17.76 31.69
CA LYS A 412 -13.38 16.80 32.60
C LYS A 412 -12.22 17.42 33.37
N LEU A 413 -11.45 18.30 32.73
CA LEU A 413 -10.39 19.07 33.38
C LEU A 413 -10.93 20.09 34.41
N LYS A 414 -12.10 20.70 34.16
CA LYS A 414 -12.76 21.65 35.07
C LYS A 414 -13.53 20.98 36.22
N GLY A 415 -14.09 19.78 35.99
CA GLY A 415 -14.93 19.03 36.93
C GLY A 415 -14.23 18.56 38.21
N GLY A 416 -12.92 18.80 38.35
CA GLY A 416 -12.20 18.66 39.62
C GLY A 416 -12.31 19.86 40.56
N ALA A 417 -12.87 21.00 40.13
CA ALA A 417 -12.72 22.28 40.84
C ALA A 417 -14.04 22.97 41.27
N ALA A 418 -15.22 22.36 41.09
CA ALA A 418 -16.48 23.02 41.46
C ALA A 418 -17.44 22.08 42.19
N GLY A 419 -17.41 22.15 43.52
CA GLY A 419 -18.55 21.74 44.35
C GLY A 419 -18.27 20.74 45.48
N ASP A 420 -17.22 20.90 46.27
CA ASP A 420 -17.26 20.73 47.74
C ASP A 420 -15.88 21.04 48.33
N LYS A 421 -15.83 21.59 49.54
CA LYS A 421 -14.59 21.85 50.31
C LYS A 421 -13.96 20.55 50.85
N ALA A 422 -13.82 19.54 50.00
CA ALA A 422 -13.04 18.33 50.23
C ALA A 422 -12.14 18.13 49.01
N ALA A 423 -10.85 17.91 49.25
CA ALA A 423 -9.79 17.79 48.25
C ALA A 423 -10.26 17.17 46.92
N SER A 424 -10.01 17.85 45.80
CA SER A 424 -10.17 17.28 44.45
C SER A 424 -9.53 15.88 44.46
N PRO A 425 -10.27 14.80 44.14
CA PRO A 425 -9.66 13.48 44.09
C PRO A 425 -8.55 13.53 43.03
N ALA A 426 -7.32 13.28 43.45
CA ALA A 426 -6.18 13.21 42.53
C ALA A 426 -6.53 12.20 41.43
N LEU A 427 -6.48 12.64 40.16
CA LEU A 427 -6.70 11.75 39.02
C LEU A 427 -5.77 10.54 39.14
N SER A 428 -6.32 9.34 38.96
CA SER A 428 -5.48 8.14 39.00
C SER A 428 -4.46 8.16 37.85
N PRO A 429 -3.32 7.45 37.96
CA PRO A 429 -2.38 7.33 36.85
C PRO A 429 -3.03 6.85 35.55
N THR A 430 -4.03 5.96 35.65
CA THR A 430 -4.80 5.44 34.51
C THR A 430 -5.70 6.50 33.90
N ASP A 431 -6.35 7.35 34.72
CA ASP A 431 -7.18 8.45 34.22
C ASP A 431 -6.33 9.50 33.49
N LEU A 432 -5.14 9.79 34.00
CA LEU A 432 -4.17 10.68 33.38
C LEU A 432 -3.68 10.15 32.03
N GLU A 433 -3.44 8.84 31.94
CA GLU A 433 -3.00 8.20 30.69
C GLU A 433 -4.12 8.17 29.65
N ASN A 434 -5.35 7.84 30.05
CA ASN A 434 -6.53 7.88 29.18
C ASN A 434 -6.81 9.29 28.66
N LEU A 435 -6.73 10.30 29.54
CA LEU A 435 -6.91 11.69 29.14
C LEU A 435 -5.80 12.17 28.20
N THR A 436 -4.54 11.82 28.50
CA THR A 436 -3.40 12.16 27.64
C THR A 436 -3.57 11.55 26.26
N SER A 437 -3.93 10.26 26.18
CA SER A 437 -4.17 9.58 24.91
C SER A 437 -5.32 10.22 24.12
N ALA A 438 -6.42 10.56 24.79
CA ALA A 438 -7.55 11.25 24.14
C ALA A 438 -7.15 12.62 23.58
N VAL A 439 -6.36 13.41 24.32
CA VAL A 439 -5.87 14.71 23.82
C VAL A 439 -4.92 14.53 22.65
N LEU A 440 -3.96 13.61 22.74
CA LEU A 440 -2.99 13.37 21.68
C LEU A 440 -3.66 12.88 20.38
N ASP A 441 -4.69 12.04 20.49
CA ASP A 441 -5.51 11.62 19.34
C ASP A 441 -6.24 12.82 18.71
N LEU A 442 -6.95 13.62 19.52
CA LEU A 442 -7.69 14.80 19.03
C LEU A 442 -6.77 15.83 18.35
N VAL A 443 -5.63 16.15 18.96
CA VAL A 443 -4.67 17.10 18.36
C VAL A 443 -4.01 16.49 17.12
N GLY A 444 -3.76 15.17 17.11
CA GLY A 444 -3.26 14.46 15.93
C GLY A 444 -4.24 14.53 14.75
N ARG A 445 -5.53 14.31 15.00
CA ARG A 445 -6.61 14.47 14.00
C ARG A 445 -6.69 15.91 13.48
N LEU A 446 -6.57 16.90 14.36
CA LEU A 446 -6.52 18.33 13.98
C LEU A 446 -5.29 18.68 13.13
N GLU A 447 -4.12 18.18 13.50
CA GLU A 447 -2.87 18.36 12.75
C GLU A 447 -2.95 17.74 11.36
N MET A 448 -3.58 16.57 11.23
CA MET A 448 -3.83 15.93 9.93
C MET A 448 -4.80 16.76 9.08
N LEU A 449 -5.93 17.21 9.65
CA LEU A 449 -6.88 18.10 8.98
C LEU A 449 -6.17 19.37 8.46
N ALA A 450 -5.42 20.05 9.32
CA ALA A 450 -4.73 21.28 8.95
C ALA A 450 -3.64 21.07 7.87
N THR A 451 -2.91 19.95 7.95
CA THR A 451 -1.89 19.59 6.95
C THR A 451 -2.52 19.34 5.58
N GLN A 452 -3.63 18.62 5.53
CA GLN A 452 -4.34 18.32 4.29
C GLN A 452 -5.03 19.57 3.72
N LEU A 453 -5.60 20.43 4.56
CA LEU A 453 -6.14 21.72 4.12
C LEU A 453 -5.05 22.65 3.56
N SER A 454 -3.85 22.63 4.15
CA SER A 454 -2.69 23.40 3.67
C SER A 454 -2.22 22.97 2.28
N TYR A 455 -2.37 21.69 1.93
CA TYR A 455 -2.08 21.20 0.58
C TYR A 455 -2.89 21.96 -0.49
N PHE A 456 -4.20 22.12 -0.27
CA PHE A 456 -5.08 22.82 -1.21
C PHE A 456 -4.75 24.30 -1.34
N ALA A 457 -4.34 24.93 -0.24
CA ALA A 457 -3.93 26.34 -0.27
C ALA A 457 -2.67 26.59 -1.10
N ASN A 458 -1.79 25.60 -1.20
CA ASN A 458 -0.49 25.73 -1.85
C ASN A 458 -0.48 25.18 -3.29
N VAL A 459 -1.65 25.00 -3.92
CA VAL A 459 -1.76 24.55 -5.33
C VAL A 459 -1.13 25.54 -6.32
N ALA A 460 -1.06 26.81 -5.93
CA ALA A 460 -0.38 27.88 -6.67
C ALA A 460 1.15 27.90 -6.50
N GLU A 461 1.69 27.25 -5.46
CA GLU A 461 3.12 27.30 -5.19
C GLU A 461 3.91 26.44 -6.18
N LEU A 462 5.02 26.97 -6.69
CA LEU A 462 6.02 26.21 -7.45
C LEU A 462 6.91 25.38 -6.51
N ARG A 463 6.26 24.49 -5.76
CA ARG A 463 6.91 23.54 -4.87
C ARG A 463 6.08 22.28 -4.79
N PHE A 464 6.70 21.13 -4.97
CA PHE A 464 6.10 19.82 -4.72
C PHE A 464 6.09 19.54 -3.22
N PRO A 465 4.91 19.52 -2.56
CA PRO A 465 4.72 18.81 -1.30
C PRO A 465 4.92 17.30 -1.47
N ARG A 466 5.25 16.60 -0.38
CA ARG A 466 5.39 15.13 -0.37
C ARG A 466 4.17 14.39 -0.93
N LEU A 467 2.96 14.93 -0.72
CA LEU A 467 1.72 14.32 -1.20
C LEU A 467 1.66 14.17 -2.73
N ASP A 468 2.41 14.97 -3.49
CA ASP A 468 2.41 14.86 -4.95
C ASP A 468 3.26 13.71 -5.49
N ILE A 469 4.12 13.10 -4.67
CA ILE A 469 4.95 11.97 -5.11
C ILE A 469 4.04 10.83 -5.60
N ALA A 470 3.03 10.45 -4.81
CA ALA A 470 2.10 9.40 -5.19
C ALA A 470 1.37 9.71 -6.52
N ALA A 471 1.07 10.98 -6.79
CA ALA A 471 0.48 11.39 -8.06
C ALA A 471 1.47 11.27 -9.24
N LEU A 472 2.75 11.63 -9.05
CA LEU A 472 3.77 11.45 -10.08
C LEU A 472 4.02 9.97 -10.39
N GLU A 473 4.05 9.11 -9.37
CA GLU A 473 4.14 7.66 -9.52
C GLU A 473 2.95 7.11 -10.31
N GLU A 474 1.74 7.51 -9.92
CA GLU A 474 0.51 7.17 -10.62
C GLU A 474 0.58 7.57 -12.11
N ALA A 475 1.09 8.77 -12.42
CA ALA A 475 1.23 9.23 -13.80
C ALA A 475 2.19 8.35 -14.61
N VAL A 476 3.34 7.97 -14.04
CA VAL A 476 4.30 7.07 -14.70
C VAL A 476 3.67 5.72 -15.00
N VAL A 477 3.00 5.12 -14.00
CA VAL A 477 2.35 3.82 -14.16
C VAL A 477 1.22 3.91 -15.18
N SER A 478 0.38 4.94 -15.11
CA SER A 478 -0.74 5.16 -16.04
C SER A 478 -0.26 5.40 -17.48
N ARG A 479 0.84 6.15 -17.65
CA ARG A 479 1.47 6.37 -18.96
C ARG A 479 1.94 5.05 -19.56
N ASP A 480 2.75 4.29 -18.81
CA ASP A 480 3.31 3.03 -19.30
C ASP A 480 2.18 2.04 -19.62
N LEU A 481 1.21 1.90 -18.71
CA LEU A 481 0.04 1.07 -18.87
C LEU A 481 -0.77 1.41 -20.13
N SER A 482 -1.16 2.68 -20.27
CA SER A 482 -1.99 3.10 -21.39
C SER A 482 -1.29 2.91 -22.75
N ARG A 483 0.04 2.99 -22.81
CA ARG A 483 0.80 2.79 -24.07
C ARG A 483 0.70 1.37 -24.61
N TRP A 484 0.81 0.35 -23.76
CA TRP A 484 0.72 -1.03 -24.21
C TRP A 484 -0.73 -1.55 -24.23
N ALA A 485 -1.63 -0.98 -23.43
CA ALA A 485 -3.03 -1.40 -23.35
C ALA A 485 -3.96 -0.76 -24.41
N ARG A 486 -3.54 0.31 -25.10
CA ARG A 486 -4.38 1.04 -26.09
C ARG A 486 -4.75 0.26 -27.35
N GLY A 487 -4.15 -0.92 -27.57
CA GLY A 487 -4.26 -1.65 -28.84
C GLY A 487 -3.38 -1.06 -29.95
N GLU A 488 -3.51 -1.61 -31.16
CA GLU A 488 -2.72 -1.22 -32.33
C GLU A 488 -3.41 -0.16 -33.20
N GLU A 489 -4.73 -0.02 -33.05
CA GLU A 489 -5.56 0.88 -33.86
C GLU A 489 -5.33 2.37 -33.50
N ALA A 490 -5.29 3.19 -34.55
CA ALA A 490 -4.94 4.61 -34.45
C ALA A 490 -6.14 5.53 -34.22
N ASP A 491 -7.39 5.04 -34.28
CA ASP A 491 -8.57 5.84 -34.01
C ASP A 491 -8.86 5.94 -32.50
N ASP A 492 -9.48 7.04 -32.10
CA ASP A 492 -9.72 7.36 -30.69
C ASP A 492 -10.69 6.39 -30.02
N VAL A 493 -11.72 5.95 -30.75
CA VAL A 493 -12.82 5.14 -30.22
C VAL A 493 -12.36 3.72 -29.92
N SER A 494 -11.57 3.12 -30.81
CA SER A 494 -10.96 1.83 -30.57
C SER A 494 -9.91 1.88 -29.48
N ARG A 495 -9.06 2.92 -29.41
CA ARG A 495 -8.16 3.10 -28.25
C ARG A 495 -8.94 3.16 -26.95
N ALA A 496 -10.02 3.93 -26.89
CA ALA A 496 -10.89 3.99 -25.72
C ALA A 496 -11.49 2.63 -25.38
N ARG A 497 -11.98 1.88 -26.37
CA ARG A 497 -12.52 0.52 -26.20
C ARG A 497 -11.49 -0.44 -25.62
N HIS A 498 -10.26 -0.43 -26.12
CA HIS A 498 -9.17 -1.28 -25.61
C HIS A 498 -8.77 -0.92 -24.17
N LEU A 499 -8.66 0.37 -23.86
CA LEU A 499 -8.37 0.81 -22.49
C LEU A 499 -9.49 0.44 -21.51
N PHE A 500 -10.75 0.63 -21.92
CA PHE A 500 -11.91 0.24 -21.11
C PHE A 500 -11.96 -1.27 -20.89
N ASP A 501 -11.73 -2.06 -21.95
CA ASP A 501 -11.65 -3.52 -21.87
C ASP A 501 -10.55 -3.98 -20.90
N TRP A 502 -9.37 -3.34 -20.96
CA TRP A 502 -8.29 -3.61 -20.02
C TRP A 502 -8.73 -3.36 -18.57
N VAL A 503 -9.39 -2.23 -18.30
CA VAL A 503 -9.89 -1.89 -16.95
C VAL A 503 -10.85 -2.96 -16.46
N VAL A 504 -11.81 -3.41 -17.27
CA VAL A 504 -12.79 -4.42 -16.87
C VAL A 504 -12.12 -5.77 -16.58
N ARG A 505 -11.15 -6.19 -17.39
CA ARG A 505 -10.41 -7.45 -17.17
C ARG A 505 -9.49 -7.41 -15.94
N ASN A 506 -8.93 -6.24 -15.63
CA ASN A 506 -7.91 -6.06 -14.59
C ASN A 506 -8.41 -5.42 -13.28
N VAL A 507 -9.67 -4.95 -13.22
CA VAL A 507 -10.28 -4.38 -12.03
C VAL A 507 -11.61 -5.10 -11.78
N GLN A 508 -11.62 -6.08 -10.87
CA GLN A 508 -12.88 -6.74 -10.47
C GLN A 508 -13.82 -5.74 -9.78
N LEU A 509 -15.11 -5.79 -10.12
CA LEU A 509 -16.11 -4.90 -9.54
C LEU A 509 -16.42 -5.31 -8.10
N GLU A 510 -16.34 -4.34 -7.20
CA GLU A 510 -16.62 -4.48 -5.77
C GLU A 510 -17.76 -3.53 -5.35
N PRO A 511 -18.49 -3.85 -4.28
CA PRO A 511 -19.54 -2.98 -3.79
C PRO A 511 -18.94 -1.74 -3.11
N ASP A 512 -19.73 -0.68 -2.99
CA ASP A 512 -19.35 0.50 -2.21
C ASP A 512 -18.98 0.08 -0.78
N ARG A 513 -17.79 0.48 -0.33
CA ARG A 513 -17.28 0.14 1.00
C ARG A 513 -17.55 1.26 1.97
N ARG A 514 -18.20 0.99 3.10
CA ARG A 514 -18.44 2.02 4.13
C ARG A 514 -17.76 1.67 5.45
N GLN A 515 -17.06 2.64 6.03
CA GLN A 515 -16.60 2.62 7.41
C GLN A 515 -17.38 3.65 8.24
N HIS A 516 -17.42 3.47 9.55
CA HIS A 516 -18.15 4.37 10.43
C HIS A 516 -17.19 5.13 11.34
N GLU A 517 -17.30 6.45 11.36
CA GLU A 517 -16.67 7.31 12.36
C GLU A 517 -17.77 8.04 13.15
N GLY A 518 -17.95 7.67 14.41
CA GLY A 518 -19.09 8.13 15.21
C GLY A 518 -20.43 7.70 14.59
N LYS A 519 -21.25 8.67 14.17
CA LYS A 519 -22.55 8.45 13.49
C LYS A 519 -22.45 8.55 11.96
N THR A 520 -21.27 8.84 11.42
CA THR A 520 -21.08 9.13 9.99
C THR A 520 -20.59 7.88 9.27
N ALA A 521 -21.32 7.44 8.24
CA ALA A 521 -20.87 6.39 7.34
C ALA A 521 -20.04 7.01 6.20
N ILE A 522 -18.75 6.72 6.16
CA ILE A 522 -17.78 7.23 5.21
C ILE A 522 -17.53 6.17 4.14
N HIS A 523 -17.76 6.51 2.88
CA HIS A 523 -17.37 5.66 1.75
C HIS A 523 -15.83 5.60 1.69
N VAL A 524 -15.24 4.41 1.56
CA VAL A 524 -13.79 4.22 1.44
C VAL A 524 -13.45 4.02 -0.02
N MET A 525 -13.12 5.12 -0.69
CA MET A 525 -12.69 5.12 -2.09
C MET A 525 -11.18 4.92 -2.23
N GLN A 526 -10.79 4.14 -3.22
CA GLN A 526 -9.41 3.94 -3.63
C GLN A 526 -8.96 5.05 -4.59
N MET A 527 -7.69 5.44 -4.49
CA MET A 527 -7.04 6.28 -5.50
C MET A 527 -6.80 5.46 -6.79
N PRO A 528 -6.66 6.07 -7.96
CA PRO A 528 -6.46 5.32 -9.21
C PRO A 528 -5.25 4.37 -9.16
N TRP A 529 -4.13 4.77 -8.55
CA TRP A 529 -3.00 3.87 -8.35
C TRP A 529 -3.35 2.66 -7.47
N GLU A 530 -4.14 2.85 -6.40
CA GLU A 530 -4.61 1.76 -5.53
C GLU A 530 -5.53 0.83 -6.31
N THR A 531 -6.49 1.37 -7.07
CA THR A 531 -7.41 0.56 -7.90
C THR A 531 -6.66 -0.25 -8.95
N MET A 532 -5.70 0.35 -9.66
CA MET A 532 -4.86 -0.36 -10.62
C MET A 532 -3.99 -1.41 -9.93
N PHE A 533 -3.38 -1.07 -8.79
CA PHE A 533 -2.46 -1.95 -8.09
C PHE A 533 -3.19 -3.11 -7.43
N PHE A 534 -4.23 -2.85 -6.66
CA PHE A 534 -5.06 -3.88 -6.01
C PHE A 534 -5.93 -4.64 -7.00
N GLY A 535 -6.25 -4.08 -8.16
CA GLY A 535 -7.04 -4.70 -9.24
C GLY A 535 -8.48 -5.02 -8.85
N ARG A 536 -9.05 -4.26 -7.92
CA ARG A 536 -10.44 -4.37 -7.47
C ARG A 536 -10.97 -2.99 -7.13
N GLY A 537 -12.22 -2.72 -7.45
CA GLY A 537 -12.81 -1.42 -7.12
C GLY A 537 -14.27 -1.26 -7.51
N THR A 538 -14.84 -0.13 -7.09
CA THR A 538 -16.23 0.25 -7.41
C THR A 538 -16.37 0.69 -8.87
N ALA A 539 -17.62 0.92 -9.31
CA ALA A 539 -17.87 1.45 -10.65
C ALA A 539 -17.27 2.85 -10.85
N THR A 540 -17.28 3.69 -9.82
CA THR A 540 -16.64 5.01 -9.81
C THR A 540 -15.12 4.89 -9.93
N GLU A 541 -14.50 3.92 -9.24
CA GLU A 541 -13.06 3.67 -9.33
C GLU A 541 -12.65 3.12 -10.70
N ARG A 542 -13.45 2.22 -11.31
CA ARG A 542 -13.28 1.79 -12.71
C ARG A 542 -13.37 2.99 -13.67
N ALA A 543 -14.37 3.86 -13.49
CA ALA A 543 -14.54 5.07 -14.29
C ALA A 543 -13.30 5.97 -14.20
N TRP A 544 -12.78 6.17 -12.99
CA TRP A 544 -11.63 7.05 -12.76
C TRP A 544 -10.36 6.51 -13.41
N VAL A 545 -10.07 5.21 -13.24
CA VAL A 545 -8.93 4.57 -13.93
C VAL A 545 -9.09 4.67 -15.44
N PHE A 546 -10.27 4.39 -15.99
CA PHE A 546 -10.50 4.50 -17.43
C PHE A 546 -10.25 5.91 -17.96
N MET A 547 -10.79 6.94 -17.31
CA MET A 547 -10.56 8.35 -17.67
C MET A 547 -9.08 8.72 -17.59
N LEU A 548 -8.37 8.25 -16.55
CA LEU A 548 -6.94 8.53 -16.36
C LEU A 548 -6.08 7.91 -17.48
N LEU A 549 -6.35 6.65 -17.86
CA LEU A 549 -5.65 5.99 -18.96
C LEU A 549 -5.97 6.63 -20.30
N ALA A 550 -7.23 6.97 -20.54
CA ALA A 550 -7.68 7.68 -21.74
C ALA A 550 -6.98 9.05 -21.86
N ARG A 551 -6.84 9.78 -20.75
CA ARG A 551 -6.14 11.06 -20.68
C ARG A 551 -4.66 10.94 -21.08
N GLN A 552 -3.97 9.88 -20.64
CA GLN A 552 -2.57 9.65 -21.07
C GLN A 552 -2.44 9.41 -22.58
N GLN A 553 -3.52 8.97 -23.25
CA GLN A 553 -3.62 8.83 -24.70
C GLN A 553 -4.19 10.07 -25.40
N GLY A 554 -4.39 11.18 -24.68
CA GLY A 554 -4.92 12.43 -25.21
C GLY A 554 -6.42 12.41 -25.50
N LEU A 555 -7.16 11.42 -24.98
CA LEU A 555 -8.61 11.29 -25.19
C LEU A 555 -9.37 12.15 -24.18
N GLU A 556 -10.36 12.90 -24.67
CA GLU A 556 -11.23 13.73 -23.85
C GLU A 556 -12.35 12.86 -23.25
N THR A 557 -12.47 12.86 -21.91
CA THR A 557 -13.42 12.02 -21.19
C THR A 557 -14.12 12.77 -20.07
N ALA A 558 -15.36 12.38 -19.77
CA ALA A 558 -16.13 12.90 -18.65
C ALA A 558 -17.09 11.82 -18.12
N VAL A 559 -17.40 11.84 -16.83
CA VAL A 559 -18.48 11.01 -16.29
C VAL A 559 -19.81 11.66 -16.67
N LEU A 560 -20.70 10.89 -17.30
CA LEU A 560 -22.06 11.30 -17.59
C LEU A 560 -22.94 11.02 -16.37
N ALA A 561 -23.64 12.07 -15.92
CA ALA A 561 -24.56 12.00 -14.79
C ALA A 561 -25.97 12.41 -15.22
N LEU A 562 -26.97 11.84 -14.54
CA LEU A 562 -28.38 12.10 -14.74
C LEU A 562 -28.99 12.70 -13.47
N GLU A 563 -29.94 13.62 -13.62
CA GLU A 563 -30.71 14.16 -12.50
C GLU A 563 -31.74 13.14 -11.99
N GLU A 564 -31.62 12.74 -10.73
CA GLU A 564 -32.58 11.87 -10.05
C GLU A 564 -33.36 12.68 -9.02
N SER A 565 -34.70 12.67 -9.14
CA SER A 565 -35.57 13.32 -8.16
C SER A 565 -35.59 12.53 -6.85
N LEU A 566 -35.25 13.19 -5.74
CA LEU A 566 -35.28 12.63 -4.41
C LEU A 566 -36.71 12.67 -3.82
N PRO A 567 -37.11 11.67 -3.02
CA PRO A 567 -38.42 11.67 -2.34
C PRO A 567 -38.66 12.90 -1.46
N SER A 568 -37.60 13.55 -0.98
CA SER A 568 -37.62 14.74 -0.13
C SER A 568 -37.83 16.07 -0.88
N GLY A 569 -38.07 16.05 -2.20
CA GLY A 569 -38.37 17.25 -2.98
C GLY A 569 -37.14 17.99 -3.56
N GLY A 570 -36.01 17.29 -3.70
CA GLY A 570 -34.79 17.79 -4.36
C GLY A 570 -34.37 16.95 -5.57
N SER A 571 -33.28 17.31 -6.24
CA SER A 571 -32.65 16.51 -7.31
C SER A 571 -31.20 16.23 -6.95
N LYS A 572 -30.74 14.98 -7.14
CA LYS A 572 -29.34 14.56 -6.97
C LYS A 572 -28.79 14.10 -8.31
N LEU A 573 -27.57 14.53 -8.64
CA LEU A 573 -26.86 13.97 -9.78
C LEU A 573 -26.35 12.56 -9.45
N ARG A 574 -26.78 11.59 -10.25
CA ARG A 574 -26.30 10.21 -10.17
C ARG A 574 -25.38 9.93 -11.35
N GLN A 575 -24.15 9.55 -11.04
CA GLN A 575 -23.18 9.06 -12.03
C GLN A 575 -23.75 7.82 -12.71
N TRP A 576 -23.54 7.72 -14.02
CA TRP A 576 -24.08 6.62 -14.82
C TRP A 576 -23.00 5.96 -15.68
N ALA A 577 -22.36 6.71 -16.57
CA ALA A 577 -21.47 6.18 -17.58
C ALA A 577 -20.25 7.10 -17.77
N VAL A 578 -19.25 6.66 -18.54
CA VAL A 578 -18.15 7.50 -19.00
C VAL A 578 -18.37 7.81 -20.48
N GLY A 579 -18.35 9.09 -20.83
CA GLY A 579 -18.35 9.57 -22.20
C GLY A 579 -16.93 9.78 -22.70
N VAL A 580 -16.66 9.40 -23.94
CA VAL A 580 -15.42 9.71 -24.67
C VAL A 580 -15.78 10.61 -25.84
N LEU A 581 -15.21 11.81 -25.89
CA LEU A 581 -15.43 12.75 -26.98
C LEU A 581 -14.45 12.45 -28.12
N SER A 582 -14.99 12.15 -29.31
CA SER A 582 -14.22 12.04 -30.54
C SER A 582 -15.03 12.55 -31.72
N GLU A 583 -14.41 13.37 -32.57
CA GLU A 583 -15.04 13.97 -33.76
C GLU A 583 -16.40 14.66 -33.48
N GLY A 584 -16.53 15.31 -32.32
CA GLY A 584 -17.76 16.01 -31.90
C GLY A 584 -18.88 15.08 -31.37
N ASN A 585 -18.64 13.77 -31.32
CA ASN A 585 -19.56 12.78 -30.81
C ASN A 585 -19.12 12.25 -29.43
N VAL A 586 -20.09 11.99 -28.55
CA VAL A 586 -19.85 11.43 -27.21
C VAL A 586 -20.15 9.94 -27.22
N TYR A 587 -19.14 9.08 -27.18
CA TYR A 587 -19.27 7.62 -27.12
C TYR A 587 -19.39 7.14 -25.68
N VAL A 588 -20.32 6.22 -25.38
CA VAL A 588 -20.73 5.91 -24.00
C VAL A 588 -20.28 4.53 -23.53
N PHE A 589 -19.64 4.49 -22.37
CA PHE A 589 -19.11 3.29 -21.71
C PHE A 589 -19.70 3.14 -20.30
N ASP A 590 -20.23 1.97 -19.93
CA ASP A 590 -20.84 1.73 -18.63
C ASP A 590 -19.91 0.91 -17.71
N PRO A 591 -19.27 1.51 -16.69
CA PRO A 591 -18.34 0.83 -15.78
C PRO A 591 -19.00 -0.23 -14.89
N THR A 592 -20.30 -0.12 -14.63
CA THR A 592 -21.07 -1.09 -13.85
C THR A 592 -21.36 -2.33 -14.67
N LEU A 593 -21.75 -2.18 -15.94
CA LEU A 593 -21.88 -3.30 -16.87
C LEU A 593 -20.51 -3.89 -17.24
N GLY A 594 -19.46 -3.09 -17.23
CA GLY A 594 -18.17 -3.47 -17.80
C GLY A 594 -18.24 -3.61 -19.32
N LEU A 595 -19.12 -2.85 -20.00
CA LEU A 595 -19.31 -2.89 -21.45
C LEU A 595 -19.50 -1.48 -22.02
N PRO A 596 -19.03 -1.19 -23.25
CA PRO A 596 -19.55 -0.06 -24.02
C PRO A 596 -21.04 -0.26 -24.31
N LEU A 597 -21.81 0.83 -24.33
CA LEU A 597 -23.21 0.73 -24.75
C LEU A 597 -23.25 0.52 -26.27
N PRO A 598 -23.91 -0.53 -26.78
CA PRO A 598 -23.83 -0.88 -28.19
C PRO A 598 -24.56 0.11 -29.10
N ALA A 599 -23.88 0.53 -30.17
CA ALA A 599 -24.48 1.25 -31.30
C ALA A 599 -25.56 0.39 -32.00
N PRO A 600 -26.41 0.99 -32.86
CA PRO A 600 -27.25 0.21 -33.77
C PRO A 600 -26.39 -0.79 -34.56
N ASP A 601 -26.77 -2.07 -34.52
CA ASP A 601 -26.03 -3.20 -35.11
C ASP A 601 -24.53 -3.26 -34.69
N GLY A 602 -24.21 -2.69 -33.53
CA GLY A 602 -22.84 -2.52 -33.05
C GLY A 602 -22.25 -3.75 -32.38
N VAL A 603 -23.03 -4.81 -32.18
CA VAL A 603 -22.58 -6.06 -31.55
C VAL A 603 -22.33 -7.10 -32.64
N ARG A 604 -21.08 -7.54 -32.79
CA ARG A 604 -20.68 -8.50 -33.83
C ARG A 604 -19.49 -9.35 -33.39
N LEU A 605 -19.17 -10.37 -34.17
CA LEU A 605 -17.88 -11.05 -34.07
C LEU A 605 -16.89 -10.38 -35.03
N ASP A 606 -15.67 -10.12 -34.56
CA ASP A 606 -14.57 -9.66 -35.40
C ASP A 606 -14.00 -10.79 -36.28
N GLU A 607 -12.99 -10.49 -37.09
CA GLU A 607 -12.34 -11.44 -37.99
C GLU A 607 -11.68 -12.62 -37.22
N GLN A 608 -11.30 -12.37 -35.97
CA GLN A 608 -10.69 -13.33 -35.05
C GLN A 608 -11.76 -14.12 -34.29
N GLY A 609 -13.06 -13.84 -34.49
CA GLY A 609 -14.18 -14.48 -33.81
C GLY A 609 -14.36 -14.01 -32.37
N GLN A 610 -13.81 -12.86 -31.99
CA GLN A 610 -14.06 -12.24 -30.69
C GLN A 610 -15.28 -11.35 -30.74
N LEU A 611 -16.00 -11.28 -29.61
CA LEU A 611 -17.12 -10.36 -29.49
C LEU A 611 -16.61 -8.92 -29.44
N GLU A 612 -16.95 -8.17 -30.48
CA GLU A 612 -16.73 -6.74 -30.61
C GLU A 612 -18.04 -5.99 -30.35
N ILE A 613 -17.93 -4.92 -29.56
CA ILE A 613 -19.05 -4.02 -29.27
C ILE A 613 -18.63 -2.61 -29.65
N LYS A 614 -19.19 -2.11 -30.75
CA LYS A 614 -19.03 -0.72 -31.20
C LYS A 614 -19.85 0.19 -30.29
N PRO A 615 -19.25 1.19 -29.63
CA PRO A 615 -19.96 2.08 -28.72
C PRO A 615 -20.93 2.99 -29.48
N ALA A 616 -22.13 3.16 -28.92
CA ALA A 616 -23.13 4.13 -29.32
C ALA A 616 -22.71 5.53 -28.89
N THR A 617 -23.18 6.53 -29.65
CA THR A 617 -23.09 7.92 -29.23
C THR A 617 -24.25 8.29 -28.29
N LEU A 618 -24.04 9.29 -27.44
CA LEU A 618 -25.08 9.85 -26.57
C LEU A 618 -26.30 10.31 -27.38
N ALA A 619 -26.08 10.89 -28.56
CA ALA A 619 -27.15 11.30 -29.47
C ALA A 619 -27.96 10.11 -29.99
N GLN A 620 -27.31 8.99 -30.34
CA GLN A 620 -28.01 7.76 -30.74
C GLN A 620 -28.85 7.19 -29.59
N LEU A 621 -28.28 7.12 -28.39
CA LEU A 621 -28.97 6.63 -27.19
C LEU A 621 -30.17 7.50 -26.81
N ALA A 622 -30.08 8.83 -27.01
CA ALA A 622 -31.18 9.75 -26.74
C ALA A 622 -32.29 9.66 -27.79
N ALA A 623 -31.96 9.28 -29.03
CA ALA A 623 -32.91 9.19 -30.13
C ALA A 623 -33.67 7.85 -30.17
N ASP A 624 -33.06 6.74 -29.71
CA ASP A 624 -33.66 5.40 -29.82
C ASP A 624 -33.59 4.61 -28.50
N ASP A 625 -34.74 4.49 -27.82
CA ASP A 625 -34.86 3.70 -26.59
C ASP A 625 -34.59 2.20 -26.82
N ARG A 626 -34.73 1.70 -28.04
CA ARG A 626 -34.44 0.30 -28.37
C ARG A 626 -32.98 -0.04 -28.07
N LEU A 627 -32.07 0.93 -28.10
CA LEU A 627 -30.66 0.74 -27.75
C LEU A 627 -30.46 0.45 -26.25
N PHE A 628 -31.38 0.88 -25.38
CA PHE A 628 -31.43 0.45 -23.98
C PHE A 628 -32.21 -0.84 -23.80
N ARG A 629 -33.34 -0.99 -24.49
CA ARG A 629 -34.18 -2.19 -24.37
C ARG A 629 -33.45 -3.45 -24.83
N GLN A 630 -32.54 -3.36 -25.80
CA GLN A 630 -31.67 -4.49 -26.15
C GLN A 630 -30.79 -4.94 -24.98
N LEU A 631 -30.57 -4.13 -23.94
CA LEU A 631 -29.82 -4.50 -22.75
C LEU A 631 -30.69 -5.17 -21.67
N ASP A 632 -32.01 -5.30 -21.88
CA ASP A 632 -32.87 -5.99 -20.92
C ASP A 632 -32.57 -7.50 -20.91
N LEU A 633 -32.39 -8.09 -19.72
CA LEU A 633 -32.18 -9.55 -19.56
C LEU A 633 -33.50 -10.34 -19.44
N GLY A 634 -34.63 -9.65 -19.63
CA GLY A 634 -35.99 -10.16 -19.50
C GLY A 634 -36.91 -9.12 -18.86
N PRO A 635 -38.23 -9.37 -18.80
CA PRO A 635 -39.20 -8.42 -18.24
C PRO A 635 -38.93 -8.03 -16.78
N ASP A 636 -38.42 -8.97 -15.97
CA ASP A 636 -38.15 -8.77 -14.54
C ASP A 636 -36.76 -8.21 -14.24
N ARG A 637 -35.90 -8.08 -15.27
CA ARG A 637 -34.53 -7.56 -15.14
C ARG A 637 -34.21 -6.56 -16.27
N PRO A 638 -34.92 -5.41 -16.33
CA PRO A 638 -34.64 -4.38 -17.31
C PRO A 638 -33.34 -3.64 -16.99
N TYR A 639 -32.67 -3.12 -18.02
CA TYR A 639 -31.62 -2.12 -17.87
C TYR A 639 -32.24 -0.82 -17.33
N PRO A 640 -31.63 -0.18 -16.30
CA PRO A 640 -32.30 0.84 -15.51
C PRO A 640 -32.44 2.21 -16.19
N ARG A 641 -31.95 2.39 -17.43
CA ARG A 641 -32.01 3.67 -18.15
C ARG A 641 -32.88 3.62 -19.39
N LYS A 642 -33.49 4.75 -19.71
CA LYS A 642 -34.31 4.99 -20.89
C LYS A 642 -33.82 6.22 -21.66
N ALA A 643 -34.09 6.27 -22.95
CA ALA A 643 -33.74 7.40 -23.82
C ALA A 643 -34.35 8.72 -23.31
N ALA A 644 -35.56 8.66 -22.75
CA ALA A 644 -36.24 9.84 -22.21
C ALA A 644 -35.51 10.51 -21.03
N GLU A 645 -34.65 9.78 -20.30
CA GLU A 645 -33.84 10.31 -19.20
C GLU A 645 -32.64 11.12 -19.72
N LEU A 646 -32.22 10.91 -20.98
CA LEU A 646 -31.06 11.58 -21.56
C LEU A 646 -31.32 13.02 -22.01
N LYS A 647 -32.51 13.57 -21.75
CA LYS A 647 -32.86 14.98 -22.06
C LYS A 647 -32.01 15.97 -21.27
N LYS A 648 -31.49 15.57 -20.11
CA LYS A 648 -30.67 16.39 -19.21
C LYS A 648 -29.46 15.61 -18.72
N VAL A 649 -28.52 15.37 -19.62
CA VAL A 649 -27.23 14.76 -19.24
C VAL A 649 -26.29 15.87 -18.78
N VAL A 650 -25.65 15.65 -17.63
CA VAL A 650 -24.60 16.54 -17.10
C VAL A 650 -23.26 15.83 -17.29
N ALA A 651 -22.30 16.48 -17.96
CA ALA A 651 -20.94 15.98 -18.03
C ALA A 651 -20.16 16.44 -16.79
N LEU A 652 -19.52 15.51 -16.09
CA LEU A 652 -18.64 15.76 -14.95
C LEU A 652 -17.20 15.64 -15.43
N VAL A 653 -16.53 16.78 -15.61
CA VAL A 653 -15.13 16.86 -16.09
C VAL A 653 -14.17 16.71 -14.92
N ASP A 654 -13.05 16.01 -15.11
CA ASP A 654 -12.07 15.76 -14.04
C ASP A 654 -11.67 17.06 -13.32
N GLY A 655 -11.78 17.06 -11.99
CA GLY A 655 -11.41 18.18 -11.13
C GLY A 655 -10.31 17.84 -10.13
N THR A 656 -9.58 16.75 -10.34
CA THR A 656 -8.65 16.22 -9.36
C THR A 656 -7.55 17.26 -8.97
N PRO A 657 -7.33 17.52 -7.67
CA PRO A 657 -6.60 18.70 -7.19
C PRO A 657 -5.16 18.84 -7.68
N TRP A 658 -4.37 17.75 -7.67
CA TRP A 658 -2.94 17.80 -8.03
C TRP A 658 -2.72 18.14 -9.50
N TRP A 659 -3.58 17.66 -10.40
CA TRP A 659 -3.51 17.95 -11.84
C TRP A 659 -3.87 19.41 -12.20
N LEU A 660 -4.47 20.16 -11.26
CA LEU A 660 -4.76 21.58 -11.42
C LEU A 660 -3.59 22.49 -11.01
N SER A 661 -2.50 21.92 -10.48
CA SER A 661 -1.39 22.69 -9.95
C SER A 661 -0.45 23.21 -11.03
N GLN A 662 0.11 24.39 -10.79
CA GLN A 662 1.07 25.02 -11.71
C GLN A 662 2.35 24.19 -11.84
N ARG A 663 2.80 23.59 -10.74
CA ARG A 663 4.01 22.76 -10.69
C ARG A 663 3.92 21.50 -11.57
N MET A 664 2.76 20.85 -11.64
CA MET A 664 2.55 19.71 -12.54
C MET A 664 2.61 20.15 -14.00
N ARG A 665 1.97 21.28 -14.33
CA ARG A 665 2.04 21.88 -15.68
C ARG A 665 3.47 22.27 -16.07
N ALA A 666 4.25 22.80 -15.12
CA ALA A 666 5.64 23.16 -15.36
C ALA A 666 6.46 21.92 -15.75
N VAL A 667 6.32 20.80 -15.02
CA VAL A 667 6.99 19.54 -15.37
C VAL A 667 6.50 19.02 -16.72
N GLU A 668 5.19 18.92 -16.94
CA GLU A 668 4.61 18.42 -18.21
C GLU A 668 5.19 19.13 -19.44
N SER A 669 5.32 20.46 -19.38
CA SER A 669 5.83 21.27 -20.49
C SER A 669 7.26 20.93 -20.94
N ARG A 670 8.01 20.19 -20.11
CA ARG A 670 9.38 19.76 -20.39
C ARG A 670 9.49 18.29 -20.78
N LEU A 671 8.42 17.51 -20.68
CA LEU A 671 8.45 16.08 -20.97
C LEU A 671 8.28 15.83 -22.47
N GLY A 672 9.26 15.13 -23.07
CA GLY A 672 9.25 14.72 -24.47
C GLY A 672 9.59 13.25 -24.66
N GLY A 673 9.46 12.76 -25.90
CA GLY A 673 9.80 11.39 -26.29
C GLY A 673 9.16 10.33 -25.39
N ASP A 674 9.96 9.37 -24.94
CA ASP A 674 9.51 8.27 -24.07
C ASP A 674 9.04 8.74 -22.70
N ASN A 675 9.43 9.94 -22.26
CA ASN A 675 9.02 10.49 -20.97
C ASN A 675 7.70 11.25 -21.01
N ARG A 676 7.12 11.49 -22.19
CA ARG A 676 5.85 12.21 -22.35
C ARG A 676 4.73 11.55 -21.52
N MET A 677 4.16 12.33 -20.59
CA MET A 677 2.98 12.01 -19.79
C MET A 677 2.14 13.28 -19.59
N VAL A 678 0.84 13.10 -19.39
CA VAL A 678 -0.09 14.19 -19.07
C VAL A 678 -0.19 14.33 -17.55
N LEU A 679 0.20 15.50 -17.03
CA LEU A 679 0.22 15.83 -15.59
C LEU A 679 -0.72 16.99 -15.24
N SER A 680 -1.30 17.66 -16.22
CA SER A 680 -2.13 18.83 -16.02
C SER A 680 -3.44 18.74 -16.77
N ILE A 681 -4.48 19.35 -16.19
CA ILE A 681 -5.83 19.42 -16.76
C ILE A 681 -6.34 20.86 -16.76
N SER A 682 -7.27 21.16 -17.67
CA SER A 682 -8.07 22.39 -17.63
C SER A 682 -9.55 22.03 -17.73
N PRO A 683 -10.24 21.94 -16.57
CA PRO A 683 -11.68 21.71 -16.52
C PRO A 683 -12.46 22.74 -17.32
N THR A 684 -12.08 24.03 -17.28
CA THR A 684 -12.77 25.07 -18.05
C THR A 684 -12.66 24.84 -19.57
N ALA A 685 -11.47 24.47 -20.07
CA ALA A 685 -11.29 24.19 -21.49
C ALA A 685 -12.04 22.90 -21.92
N SER A 686 -12.00 21.86 -21.08
CA SER A 686 -12.78 20.64 -21.27
C SER A 686 -14.28 20.96 -21.30
N ALA A 687 -14.77 21.75 -20.35
CA ALA A 687 -16.19 22.10 -20.28
C ALA A 687 -16.69 22.86 -21.50
N SER A 688 -15.88 23.72 -22.11
CA SER A 688 -16.23 24.35 -23.38
C SER A 688 -16.42 23.34 -24.51
N ARG A 689 -15.59 22.28 -24.59
CA ARG A 689 -15.75 21.20 -25.56
C ARG A 689 -17.02 20.38 -25.29
N TRP A 690 -17.25 20.01 -24.03
CA TRP A 690 -18.41 19.23 -23.63
C TRP A 690 -19.73 19.99 -23.83
N LYS A 691 -19.79 21.29 -23.54
CA LYS A 691 -20.97 22.13 -23.79
C LYS A 691 -21.33 22.25 -25.27
N ALA A 692 -20.36 22.10 -26.18
CA ALA A 692 -20.60 22.11 -27.61
C ALA A 692 -21.21 20.79 -28.15
N CYS A 693 -21.24 19.73 -27.33
CA CYS A 693 -21.69 18.41 -27.75
C CYS A 693 -23.22 18.28 -27.66
N PRO A 694 -23.91 17.76 -28.71
CA PRO A 694 -25.34 17.48 -28.64
C PRO A 694 -25.69 16.51 -27.51
N GLY A 695 -26.75 16.83 -26.76
CA GLY A 695 -27.24 16.00 -25.64
C GLY A 695 -26.62 16.31 -24.28
N VAL A 696 -25.55 17.12 -24.21
CA VAL A 696 -24.98 17.60 -22.95
C VAL A 696 -25.69 18.90 -22.54
N SER A 697 -26.42 18.86 -21.43
CA SER A 697 -27.23 19.98 -20.94
C SER A 697 -26.48 20.92 -20.00
N ASP A 698 -25.51 20.39 -19.25
CA ASP A 698 -24.70 21.13 -18.30
C ASP A 698 -23.34 20.45 -18.15
N VAL A 699 -22.34 21.19 -17.66
CA VAL A 699 -21.00 20.66 -17.37
C VAL A 699 -20.56 21.14 -15.99
N ARG A 700 -20.19 20.19 -15.14
CA ARG A 700 -19.75 20.45 -13.76
C ARG A 700 -18.41 19.80 -13.48
N LEU A 701 -17.76 20.26 -12.43
CA LEU A 701 -16.55 19.64 -11.94
C LEU A 701 -16.88 18.26 -11.33
N TRP A 702 -16.11 17.24 -11.68
CA TRP A 702 -16.16 15.95 -11.02
C TRP A 702 -15.27 16.00 -9.78
N THR A 703 -15.91 16.00 -8.61
CA THR A 703 -15.26 16.29 -7.33
C THR A 703 -14.69 15.07 -6.61
N VAL A 704 -14.67 13.92 -7.29
CA VAL A 704 -14.20 12.64 -6.73
C VAL A 704 -12.79 12.73 -6.13
N GLY A 705 -11.89 13.47 -6.76
CA GLY A 705 -10.54 13.69 -6.25
C GLY A 705 -10.48 14.43 -4.91
N TYR A 706 -11.42 15.35 -4.67
CA TYR A 706 -11.54 16.04 -3.38
C TYR A 706 -12.17 15.13 -2.34
N GLU A 707 -13.25 14.44 -2.69
CA GLU A 707 -13.97 13.51 -1.82
C GLU A 707 -13.04 12.40 -1.29
N THR A 708 -12.18 11.85 -2.15
CA THR A 708 -11.19 10.82 -1.78
C THR A 708 -10.09 11.33 -0.86
N VAL A 709 -9.75 12.63 -0.91
CA VAL A 709 -8.85 13.24 0.08
C VAL A 709 -9.60 13.52 1.39
N PHE A 710 -10.83 14.03 1.32
CA PHE A 710 -11.62 14.36 2.50
C PHE A 710 -11.95 13.12 3.32
N GLN A 711 -12.36 12.00 2.71
CA GLN A 711 -12.59 10.76 3.45
C GLN A 711 -11.36 10.29 4.23
N ARG A 712 -10.13 10.53 3.72
CA ARG A 712 -8.87 10.15 4.41
C ARG A 712 -8.63 11.05 5.62
N ILE A 713 -9.03 12.33 5.52
CA ILE A 713 -9.04 13.25 6.66
C ILE A 713 -10.04 12.80 7.72
N LEU A 714 -11.25 12.42 7.31
CA LEU A 714 -12.30 11.98 8.22
C LEU A 714 -11.86 10.68 8.92
N LEU A 715 -11.52 9.65 8.14
CA LEU A 715 -11.14 8.33 8.66
C LEU A 715 -9.83 8.30 9.46
N GLY A 716 -8.99 9.34 9.46
CA GLY A 716 -7.84 9.42 10.35
C GLY A 716 -6.96 8.16 10.42
N PRO A 717 -6.57 7.71 11.63
CA PRO A 717 -5.82 6.47 11.84
C PRO A 717 -6.49 5.22 11.27
N GLU A 718 -7.83 5.17 11.24
CA GLU A 718 -8.59 4.02 10.73
C GLU A 718 -8.34 3.79 9.23
N PHE A 719 -8.10 4.85 8.46
CA PHE A 719 -7.68 4.73 7.06
C PHE A 719 -6.31 4.03 6.94
N ALA A 720 -5.35 4.36 7.81
CA ALA A 720 -4.04 3.73 7.80
C ALA A 720 -4.14 2.23 8.13
N THR A 721 -4.98 1.85 9.10
CA THR A 721 -5.27 0.44 9.41
C THR A 721 -5.85 -0.29 8.19
N TRP A 722 -6.82 0.32 7.51
CA TRP A 722 -7.38 -0.23 6.27
C TRP A 722 -6.31 -0.39 5.18
N GLN A 723 -5.47 0.62 4.98
CA GLN A 723 -4.43 0.60 3.95
C GLN A 723 -3.37 -0.47 4.25
N VAL A 724 -2.96 -0.63 5.51
CA VAL A 724 -2.05 -1.70 5.95
C VAL A 724 -2.65 -3.08 5.67
N ALA A 725 -3.93 -3.28 5.98
CA ALA A 725 -4.62 -4.55 5.73
C ALA A 725 -4.68 -4.88 4.22
N MET A 726 -5.00 -3.89 3.37
CA MET A 726 -5.01 -4.05 1.92
C MET A 726 -3.62 -4.33 1.33
N MET A 727 -2.59 -3.67 1.88
CA MET A 727 -1.21 -3.82 1.42
C MET A 727 -0.51 -5.08 1.95
N ALA A 728 -1.02 -5.71 3.02
CA ALA A 728 -0.34 -6.83 3.68
C ALA A 728 0.12 -7.96 2.74
N PRO A 729 -0.70 -8.46 1.79
CA PRO A 729 -0.26 -9.49 0.83
C PRO A 729 0.85 -8.99 -0.11
N PHE A 730 0.94 -7.69 -0.35
CA PHE A 730 1.91 -7.08 -1.25
C PHE A 730 3.23 -6.75 -0.54
N THR A 731 3.22 -6.56 0.78
CA THR A 731 4.40 -6.20 1.57
C THR A 731 5.03 -7.37 2.29
N VAL A 732 4.39 -8.54 2.30
CA VAL A 732 4.95 -9.75 2.92
C VAL A 732 6.26 -10.14 2.24
N ARG A 733 7.32 -10.32 3.05
CA ARG A 733 8.64 -10.67 2.54
C ARG A 733 8.80 -12.18 2.39
N THR A 734 9.38 -12.63 1.29
CA THR A 734 9.78 -14.04 1.11
C THR A 734 11.22 -14.25 1.58
N ALA A 735 11.48 -15.37 2.24
CA ALA A 735 12.81 -15.74 2.77
C ALA A 735 13.88 -16.01 1.69
N ALA A 736 13.64 -15.64 0.43
CA ALA A 736 14.60 -15.70 -0.67
C ALA A 736 15.22 -14.33 -1.01
N GLY A 737 14.59 -13.21 -0.62
CA GLY A 737 14.97 -11.84 -1.02
C GLY A 737 16.00 -11.12 -0.13
N GLY A 738 16.55 -11.77 0.89
CA GLY A 738 17.49 -11.12 1.82
C GLY A 738 18.96 -11.30 1.50
N ALA A 739 19.31 -12.17 0.56
CA ALA A 739 20.70 -12.38 0.18
C ALA A 739 21.31 -11.20 -0.61
N ALA A 740 20.51 -10.21 -1.00
CA ALA A 740 20.96 -9.11 -1.86
C ALA A 740 20.57 -7.68 -1.40
N SER A 741 20.20 -7.47 -0.13
CA SER A 741 20.00 -6.12 0.42
C SER A 741 21.14 -5.63 1.32
N THR A 742 22.26 -6.36 1.40
CA THR A 742 23.53 -5.86 1.93
C THR A 742 24.39 -5.23 0.81
N GLN A 743 23.85 -4.22 0.12
CA GLN A 743 24.70 -3.15 -0.39
C GLN A 743 24.64 -2.00 0.61
N THR A 744 25.51 -2.13 1.61
CA THR A 744 26.20 -1.05 2.34
C THR A 744 25.47 0.30 2.43
N ALA A 745 25.00 0.59 3.65
CA ALA A 745 24.87 1.94 4.21
C ALA A 745 26.17 2.78 4.12
N GLN A 746 27.28 2.23 3.61
CA GLN A 746 28.51 2.95 3.26
C GLN A 746 28.57 3.45 1.81
N THR A 747 27.67 3.03 0.91
CA THR A 747 27.56 3.61 -0.45
C THR A 747 26.40 4.62 -0.55
N GLN A 748 25.57 4.73 0.49
CA GLN A 748 24.55 5.77 0.65
C GLN A 748 25.08 7.05 1.32
N GLN A 749 26.36 7.09 1.69
CA GLN A 749 27.09 8.35 1.72
C GLN A 749 27.55 8.63 0.30
N ALA A 750 26.69 9.27 -0.50
CA ALA A 750 27.24 10.16 -1.51
C ALA A 750 28.25 11.06 -0.77
N PRO A 751 29.46 11.30 -1.29
CA PRO A 751 30.23 12.41 -0.81
C PRO A 751 29.33 13.64 -0.99
N MET A 752 28.81 14.15 0.12
CA MET A 752 28.68 15.58 0.30
C MET A 752 30.02 16.13 -0.19
N PHE A 753 30.06 16.73 -1.38
CA PHE A 753 30.89 17.89 -1.75
C PHE A 753 30.92 18.14 -3.28
N TRP A 754 30.33 19.29 -3.63
CA TRP A 754 30.50 20.28 -4.71
C TRP A 754 31.53 20.20 -5.87
N GLU A 755 32.23 19.12 -6.19
CA GLU A 755 33.18 19.13 -7.34
C GLU A 755 33.15 17.87 -8.22
N THR A 756 32.16 17.74 -9.10
CA THR A 756 32.35 17.02 -10.37
C THR A 756 31.63 17.75 -11.51
N SER A 757 32.32 17.89 -12.64
CA SER A 757 31.79 18.54 -13.84
C SER A 757 30.51 17.83 -14.34
N PRO A 758 29.51 18.55 -14.89
CA PRO A 758 28.31 17.99 -15.53
C PRO A 758 28.60 16.85 -16.53
N GLU A 759 29.71 16.94 -17.27
CA GLU A 759 30.15 15.88 -18.18
C GLU A 759 30.52 14.55 -17.47
N ALA A 760 31.00 14.62 -16.23
CA ALA A 760 31.28 13.43 -15.43
C ALA A 760 30.00 12.78 -14.91
N ALA A 761 28.97 13.59 -14.59
CA ALA A 761 27.64 13.10 -14.25
C ALA A 761 26.96 12.45 -15.46
N ALA A 762 26.97 13.09 -16.63
CA ALA A 762 26.43 12.52 -17.87
C ALA A 762 27.16 11.23 -18.32
N ARG A 763 28.48 11.15 -18.14
CA ARG A 763 29.26 9.92 -18.37
C ARG A 763 28.94 8.83 -17.35
N GLN A 764 28.67 9.18 -16.09
CA GLN A 764 28.18 8.22 -15.09
C GLN A 764 26.77 7.72 -15.38
N THR A 765 25.89 8.56 -15.93
CA THR A 765 24.53 8.15 -16.34
C THR A 765 24.58 7.23 -17.56
N ARG A 766 25.43 7.53 -18.56
CA ARG A 766 25.66 6.65 -19.73
C ARG A 766 26.40 5.37 -19.37
N SER A 767 27.39 5.43 -18.47
CA SER A 767 28.07 4.23 -17.98
C SER A 767 27.15 3.38 -17.11
N ARG A 768 26.23 3.97 -16.33
CA ARG A 768 25.19 3.23 -15.60
C ARG A 768 24.16 2.57 -16.53
N GLN A 769 23.83 3.19 -17.67
CA GLN A 769 23.02 2.55 -18.71
C GLN A 769 23.76 1.36 -19.36
N ALA A 770 25.08 1.45 -19.54
CA ALA A 770 25.88 0.36 -20.09
C ALA A 770 26.24 -0.74 -19.05
N ILE A 771 26.24 -0.42 -17.76
CA ILE A 771 26.56 -1.36 -16.65
C ILE A 771 25.29 -2.05 -16.10
N SER A 772 24.08 -1.69 -16.55
CA SER A 772 22.85 -2.33 -16.06
C SER A 772 22.59 -3.73 -16.62
N GLU A 773 23.34 -4.18 -17.63
CA GLU A 773 23.16 -5.51 -18.23
C GLU A 773 23.84 -6.65 -17.44
N ASP A 774 24.69 -6.35 -16.44
CA ASP A 774 25.58 -7.36 -15.85
C ASP A 774 25.64 -7.35 -14.29
N ARG A 775 24.56 -6.87 -13.62
CA ARG A 775 24.47 -6.98 -12.15
C ARG A 775 23.92 -8.34 -11.72
N PRO A 776 24.57 -9.07 -10.78
CA PRO A 776 24.00 -10.29 -10.21
C PRO A 776 22.64 -9.99 -9.58
N GLU A 777 21.66 -10.77 -10.02
CA GLU A 777 20.23 -10.53 -10.00
C GLU A 777 19.66 -10.61 -8.57
N THR A 778 19.18 -9.49 -8.03
CA THR A 778 18.67 -9.42 -6.66
C THR A 778 17.21 -9.86 -6.60
N ILE A 779 16.91 -10.95 -5.87
CA ILE A 779 15.53 -11.41 -5.63
C ILE A 779 14.77 -10.31 -4.87
N PRO A 780 13.62 -9.82 -5.38
CA PRO A 780 12.88 -8.74 -4.73
C PRO A 780 12.35 -9.22 -3.37
N ALA A 781 12.49 -8.40 -2.33
CA ALA A 781 12.03 -8.76 -1.00
C ALA A 781 10.50 -8.93 -0.95
N ALA A 782 9.76 -8.14 -1.72
CA ALA A 782 8.30 -8.17 -1.84
C ALA A 782 7.88 -8.55 -3.29
N PRO A 783 7.95 -9.84 -3.67
CA PRO A 783 7.80 -10.26 -5.06
C PRO A 783 6.40 -9.98 -5.63
N LEU A 784 5.33 -10.07 -4.84
CA LEU A 784 3.98 -9.75 -5.33
C LEU A 784 3.86 -8.26 -5.71
N ARG A 785 4.37 -7.36 -4.87
CA ARG A 785 4.38 -5.91 -5.13
C ARG A 785 5.17 -5.58 -6.39
N MET A 786 6.38 -6.13 -6.50
CA MET A 786 7.22 -5.95 -7.68
C MET A 786 6.54 -6.48 -8.94
N GLY A 787 5.98 -7.70 -8.87
CA GLY A 787 5.29 -8.32 -9.99
C GLY A 787 4.11 -7.50 -10.50
N ARG A 788 3.30 -6.94 -9.58
CA ARG A 788 2.18 -6.07 -9.96
C ARG A 788 2.61 -4.76 -10.56
N LEU A 789 3.64 -4.13 -10.02
CA LEU A 789 4.19 -2.90 -10.61
C LEU A 789 4.72 -3.16 -12.03
N LEU A 790 5.54 -4.22 -12.22
CA LEU A 790 6.08 -4.58 -13.53
C LEU A 790 4.99 -4.98 -14.54
N HIS A 791 3.91 -5.64 -14.08
CA HIS A 791 2.75 -5.97 -14.91
C HIS A 791 2.11 -4.69 -15.45
N LEU A 792 1.79 -3.72 -14.58
CA LEU A 792 1.19 -2.45 -15.01
C LEU A 792 2.12 -1.67 -15.97
N ARG A 793 3.43 -1.77 -15.77
CA ARG A 793 4.43 -1.16 -16.65
C ARG A 793 4.69 -1.90 -17.97
N GLY A 794 4.02 -3.03 -18.22
CA GLY A 794 4.15 -3.79 -19.46
C GLY A 794 5.42 -4.66 -19.56
N ARG A 795 6.15 -4.86 -18.44
CA ARG A 795 7.36 -5.69 -18.39
C ARG A 795 7.01 -7.14 -18.02
N PHE A 796 6.50 -7.88 -19.00
CA PHE A 796 5.94 -9.23 -18.76
C PHE A 796 6.99 -10.34 -18.66
N LEU A 797 8.08 -10.24 -19.43
CA LEU A 797 9.13 -11.25 -19.58
C LEU A 797 10.52 -10.67 -19.26
N GLY A 798 11.51 -11.54 -19.05
CA GLY A 798 12.87 -11.18 -18.61
C GLY A 798 13.06 -11.28 -17.10
N GLN A 799 14.21 -10.85 -16.58
CA GLN A 799 14.46 -10.73 -15.14
C GLN A 799 15.04 -9.34 -14.82
N PRO A 800 14.43 -8.59 -13.89
CA PRO A 800 13.14 -8.85 -13.24
C PRO A 800 11.97 -8.64 -14.21
N SER A 801 10.96 -9.52 -14.15
CA SER A 801 9.69 -9.36 -14.88
C SER A 801 8.48 -9.68 -14.02
N ALA A 802 7.31 -9.27 -14.48
CA ALA A 802 6.05 -9.59 -13.82
C ALA A 802 5.84 -11.10 -13.64
N THR A 803 6.07 -11.90 -14.70
CA THR A 803 5.92 -13.36 -14.65
C THR A 803 6.82 -13.98 -13.58
N TRP A 804 8.10 -13.62 -13.61
CA TRP A 804 9.10 -14.13 -12.67
C TRP A 804 8.77 -13.75 -11.23
N CYS A 805 8.41 -12.47 -10.98
CA CYS A 805 8.04 -12.01 -9.65
C CYS A 805 6.77 -12.69 -9.11
N TYR A 806 5.75 -12.89 -9.94
CA TYR A 806 4.56 -13.62 -9.50
C TYR A 806 4.84 -15.09 -9.23
N GLN A 807 5.75 -15.73 -9.97
CA GLN A 807 6.18 -17.10 -9.65
C GLN A 807 6.89 -17.16 -8.29
N LEU A 808 7.76 -16.20 -7.98
CA LEU A 808 8.42 -16.09 -6.68
C LEU A 808 7.44 -15.85 -5.52
N ALA A 809 6.35 -15.11 -5.75
CA ALA A 809 5.31 -14.87 -4.76
C ALA A 809 4.46 -16.12 -4.45
N ARG A 810 4.54 -17.18 -5.27
CA ARG A 810 3.73 -18.40 -5.13
C ARG A 810 4.49 -19.51 -4.40
N MET A 811 4.77 -19.31 -3.12
CA MET A 811 5.36 -20.36 -2.29
C MET A 811 4.54 -21.65 -2.35
N SER A 812 5.22 -22.80 -2.38
CA SER A 812 4.55 -24.10 -2.40
C SER A 812 3.79 -24.37 -1.10
N ASP A 813 2.76 -25.24 -1.15
CA ASP A 813 2.01 -25.60 0.06
C ASP A 813 2.88 -26.32 1.09
N ARG A 814 3.90 -27.04 0.63
CA ARG A 814 4.94 -27.63 1.49
C ARG A 814 5.71 -26.55 2.25
N GLN A 815 6.21 -25.51 1.57
CA GLN A 815 6.93 -24.41 2.22
C GLN A 815 6.03 -23.64 3.19
N LEU A 816 4.75 -23.44 2.86
CA LEU A 816 3.79 -22.82 3.78
C LEU A 816 3.55 -23.68 5.02
N ALA A 817 3.44 -25.00 4.87
CA ALA A 817 3.29 -25.93 5.98
C ALA A 817 4.53 -25.98 6.87
N GLU A 818 5.73 -25.96 6.29
CA GLU A 818 7.00 -25.91 7.02
C GLU A 818 7.15 -24.62 7.86
N LEU A 819 6.55 -23.51 7.41
CA LEU A 819 6.54 -22.24 8.13
C LEU A 819 5.44 -22.15 9.19
N ASN A 820 4.44 -23.04 9.20
CA ASN A 820 3.23 -22.86 10.00
C ASN A 820 3.42 -23.25 11.48
N SER A 821 3.66 -22.25 12.32
CA SER A 821 3.68 -22.35 13.79
C SER A 821 2.70 -21.35 14.41
N PRO A 822 2.33 -21.46 15.69
CA PRO A 822 1.47 -20.48 16.36
C PRO A 822 1.97 -19.03 16.22
N GLU A 823 3.28 -18.83 16.18
CA GLU A 823 3.93 -17.52 16.08
C GLU A 823 3.89 -16.94 14.66
N THR A 824 3.86 -17.79 13.63
CA THR A 824 3.90 -17.39 12.21
C THR A 824 2.56 -17.57 11.49
N ALA A 825 1.53 -18.10 12.15
CA ALA A 825 0.24 -18.43 11.55
C ALA A 825 -0.37 -17.26 10.76
N GLN A 826 -0.34 -16.05 11.33
CA GLN A 826 -0.83 -14.84 10.65
C GLN A 826 -0.01 -14.51 9.40
N GLN A 827 1.32 -14.66 9.46
CA GLN A 827 2.20 -14.43 8.32
C GLN A 827 1.99 -15.48 7.22
N VAL A 828 1.78 -16.74 7.59
CA VAL A 828 1.47 -17.84 6.65
C VAL A 828 0.14 -17.59 5.94
N GLU A 829 -0.86 -17.03 6.62
CA GLU A 829 -2.11 -16.62 5.98
C GLU A 829 -1.89 -15.53 4.92
N VAL A 830 -1.12 -14.49 5.27
CA VAL A 830 -0.79 -13.41 4.34
C VAL A 830 0.01 -13.93 3.15
N LEU A 831 0.94 -14.86 3.37
CA LEU A 831 1.69 -15.53 2.29
C LEU A 831 0.78 -16.40 1.39
N ARG A 832 -0.24 -17.04 1.97
CA ARG A 832 -1.24 -17.79 1.20
C ARG A 832 -2.09 -16.85 0.34
N MET A 833 -2.50 -15.71 0.88
CA MET A 833 -3.16 -14.66 0.10
C MET A 833 -2.26 -14.17 -1.03
N ALA A 834 -0.98 -13.90 -0.76
CA ALA A 834 -0.02 -13.46 -1.76
C ALA A 834 0.12 -14.48 -2.91
N LYS A 835 0.18 -15.77 -2.58
CA LYS A 835 0.15 -16.88 -3.56
C LYS A 835 -1.13 -16.85 -4.40
N GLN A 836 -2.30 -16.71 -3.78
CA GLN A 836 -3.58 -16.66 -4.51
C GLN A 836 -3.61 -15.46 -5.47
N PHE A 837 -3.18 -14.28 -5.03
CA PHE A 837 -3.18 -13.06 -5.82
C PHE A 837 -2.23 -13.18 -7.02
N ALA A 838 -1.00 -13.65 -6.78
CA ALA A 838 -0.04 -13.90 -7.84
C ALA A 838 -0.54 -14.95 -8.85
N THR A 839 -1.26 -15.97 -8.38
CA THR A 839 -1.84 -17.00 -9.26
C THR A 839 -2.90 -16.43 -10.19
N TYR A 840 -3.82 -15.62 -9.65
CA TYR A 840 -4.84 -14.94 -10.45
C TYR A 840 -4.19 -14.01 -11.49
N TRP A 841 -3.22 -13.18 -11.07
CA TRP A 841 -2.56 -12.25 -11.97
C TRP A 841 -1.69 -12.93 -13.04
N LEU A 842 -1.11 -14.09 -12.76
CA LEU A 842 -0.45 -14.90 -13.81
C LEU A 842 -1.44 -15.37 -14.87
N GLY A 843 -2.68 -15.68 -14.49
CA GLY A 843 -3.74 -16.03 -15.44
C GLY A 843 -4.13 -14.85 -16.35
N VAL A 844 -4.36 -13.68 -15.76
CA VAL A 844 -4.65 -12.44 -16.51
C VAL A 844 -3.46 -12.06 -17.41
N LEU A 845 -2.24 -12.10 -16.90
CA LEU A 845 -1.03 -11.79 -17.65
C LEU A 845 -0.75 -12.80 -18.78
N ALA A 846 -1.05 -14.08 -18.59
CA ALA A 846 -0.97 -15.09 -19.65
C ALA A 846 -2.01 -14.82 -20.76
N TYR A 847 -3.19 -14.30 -20.42
CA TYR A 847 -4.16 -13.83 -21.41
C TYR A 847 -3.61 -12.65 -22.22
N GLU A 848 -2.97 -11.66 -21.60
CA GLU A 848 -2.35 -10.53 -22.32
C GLU A 848 -1.26 -11.00 -23.30
N GLN A 849 -0.49 -12.03 -22.92
CA GLN A 849 0.50 -12.67 -23.80
C GLN A 849 -0.10 -13.59 -24.87
N ARG A 850 -1.44 -13.70 -24.95
CA ARG A 850 -2.17 -14.64 -25.81
C ARG A 850 -1.80 -16.11 -25.58
N ASN A 851 -1.28 -16.44 -24.40
CA ASN A 851 -0.99 -17.80 -23.96
C ASN A 851 -2.23 -18.38 -23.24
N TYR A 852 -3.28 -18.64 -24.02
CA TYR A 852 -4.57 -19.11 -23.52
C TYR A 852 -4.50 -20.46 -22.76
N PRO A 853 -3.66 -21.44 -23.15
CA PRO A 853 -3.51 -22.66 -22.35
C PRO A 853 -3.01 -22.40 -20.93
N SER A 854 -1.99 -21.53 -20.76
CA SER A 854 -1.53 -21.15 -19.43
C SER A 854 -2.53 -20.28 -18.68
N ALA A 855 -3.20 -19.35 -19.37
CA ALA A 855 -4.25 -18.53 -18.77
C ALA A 855 -5.38 -19.41 -18.18
N ARG A 856 -5.81 -20.43 -18.93
CA ARG A 856 -6.80 -21.41 -18.47
C ARG A 856 -6.31 -22.20 -17.26
N ASP A 857 -5.08 -22.72 -17.27
CA ASP A 857 -4.52 -23.45 -16.11
C ASP A 857 -4.50 -22.59 -14.84
N TYR A 858 -4.05 -21.34 -14.95
CA TYR A 858 -4.00 -20.42 -13.82
C TYR A 858 -5.37 -20.01 -13.29
N LEU A 859 -6.31 -19.68 -14.18
CA LEU A 859 -7.64 -19.20 -13.79
C LEU A 859 -8.54 -20.35 -13.33
N LEU A 860 -8.56 -21.48 -14.04
CA LEU A 860 -9.40 -22.62 -13.69
C LEU A 860 -8.77 -23.44 -12.55
N ALA A 861 -7.69 -24.18 -12.83
CA ALA A 861 -7.16 -25.16 -11.90
C ALA A 861 -6.55 -24.51 -10.65
N ARG A 862 -5.76 -23.45 -10.83
CA ARG A 862 -4.97 -22.87 -9.73
C ARG A 862 -5.67 -21.76 -8.96
N THR A 863 -6.77 -21.21 -9.48
CA THR A 863 -7.56 -20.16 -8.82
C THR A 863 -8.94 -20.68 -8.44
N LEU A 864 -9.78 -21.04 -9.42
CA LEU A 864 -11.18 -21.43 -9.16
C LEU A 864 -11.32 -22.79 -8.48
N GLU A 865 -10.59 -23.81 -8.93
CA GLU A 865 -10.66 -25.16 -8.33
C GLU A 865 -9.89 -25.23 -7.02
N ALA A 866 -8.67 -24.69 -6.98
CA ALA A 866 -7.84 -24.68 -5.77
C ALA A 866 -8.40 -23.78 -4.66
N TYR A 867 -9.06 -22.67 -5.00
CA TYR A 867 -9.61 -21.70 -4.05
C TYR A 867 -11.01 -21.21 -4.47
N PRO A 868 -12.06 -22.05 -4.37
CA PRO A 868 -13.40 -21.71 -4.89
C PRO A 868 -14.03 -20.45 -4.29
N ARG A 869 -13.65 -20.11 -3.06
CA ARG A 869 -14.11 -18.92 -2.32
C ARG A 869 -13.03 -17.84 -2.19
N SER A 870 -12.09 -17.80 -3.13
CA SER A 870 -11.07 -16.75 -3.21
C SER A 870 -11.72 -15.37 -3.46
N PRO A 871 -11.11 -14.27 -2.98
CA PRO A 871 -11.54 -12.92 -3.36
C PRO A 871 -11.51 -12.66 -4.88
N TRP A 872 -10.88 -13.54 -5.67
CA TRP A 872 -10.75 -13.44 -7.12
C TRP A 872 -11.74 -14.29 -7.92
N THR A 873 -12.68 -14.98 -7.26
CA THR A 873 -13.60 -15.91 -7.95
C THR A 873 -14.39 -15.23 -9.09
N ALA A 874 -14.94 -14.03 -8.84
CA ALA A 874 -15.72 -13.31 -9.85
C ALA A 874 -14.86 -12.89 -11.06
N GLY A 875 -13.68 -12.30 -10.79
CA GLY A 875 -12.73 -11.88 -11.83
C GLY A 875 -12.13 -13.06 -12.58
N ALA A 876 -11.90 -14.19 -11.92
CA ALA A 876 -11.36 -15.40 -12.54
C ALA A 876 -12.39 -16.06 -13.47
N LYS A 877 -13.67 -16.15 -13.07
CA LYS A 877 -14.75 -16.63 -13.96
C LYS A 877 -14.91 -15.75 -15.19
N TYR A 878 -14.91 -14.43 -15.01
CA TYR A 878 -15.00 -13.49 -16.14
C TYR A 878 -13.83 -13.67 -17.11
N ASN A 879 -12.59 -13.63 -16.61
CA ASN A 879 -11.41 -13.75 -17.45
C ASN A 879 -11.28 -15.16 -18.09
N LEU A 880 -11.75 -16.21 -17.41
CA LEU A 880 -11.83 -17.55 -18.01
C LEU A 880 -12.85 -17.60 -19.16
N GLY A 881 -13.98 -16.90 -19.02
CA GLY A 881 -14.91 -16.67 -20.12
C GLY A 881 -14.24 -16.01 -21.32
N ARG A 882 -13.43 -14.96 -21.07
CA ARG A 882 -12.65 -14.25 -22.10
C ARG A 882 -11.59 -15.15 -22.75
N VAL A 883 -10.96 -16.04 -22.00
CA VAL A 883 -10.05 -17.06 -22.55
C VAL A 883 -10.78 -18.00 -23.50
N TYR A 884 -11.95 -18.52 -23.10
CA TYR A 884 -12.73 -19.42 -23.95
C TYR A 884 -13.30 -18.73 -25.20
N GLU A 885 -13.67 -17.46 -25.11
CA GLU A 885 -13.99 -16.65 -26.30
C GLU A 885 -12.80 -16.58 -27.26
N ALA A 886 -11.60 -16.26 -26.74
CA ALA A 886 -10.38 -16.19 -27.51
C ALA A 886 -10.04 -17.50 -28.23
N GLU A 887 -10.32 -18.63 -27.58
CA GLU A 887 -10.16 -19.98 -28.14
C GLU A 887 -11.35 -20.45 -28.99
N LYS A 888 -12.36 -19.60 -29.22
CA LYS A 888 -13.61 -19.94 -29.95
C LYS A 888 -14.39 -21.11 -29.34
N GLN A 889 -14.18 -21.37 -28.05
CA GLN A 889 -14.93 -22.33 -27.24
C GLN A 889 -16.16 -21.64 -26.64
N TYR A 890 -17.02 -21.09 -27.51
CA TYR A 890 -18.11 -20.19 -27.13
C TYR A 890 -19.07 -20.78 -26.10
N ALA A 891 -19.36 -22.08 -26.21
CA ALA A 891 -20.25 -22.78 -25.29
C ALA A 891 -19.71 -22.76 -23.84
N LYS A 892 -18.39 -22.96 -23.66
CA LYS A 892 -17.73 -22.83 -22.35
C LYS A 892 -17.69 -21.37 -21.88
N ALA A 893 -17.44 -20.43 -22.79
CA ALA A 893 -17.47 -19.00 -22.45
C ALA A 893 -18.85 -18.58 -21.90
N ILE A 894 -19.92 -18.92 -22.61
CA ILE A 894 -21.32 -18.68 -22.22
C ILE A 894 -21.60 -19.28 -20.84
N GLN A 895 -21.15 -20.51 -20.59
CA GLN A 895 -21.30 -21.16 -19.28
C GLN A 895 -20.59 -20.37 -18.17
N GLN A 896 -19.35 -19.92 -18.38
CA GLN A 896 -18.60 -19.16 -17.37
C GLN A 896 -19.29 -17.83 -17.03
N TYR A 897 -19.76 -17.09 -18.02
CA TYR A 897 -20.46 -15.83 -17.78
C TYR A 897 -21.79 -16.02 -17.06
N ARG A 898 -22.61 -17.00 -17.48
CA ARG A 898 -23.90 -17.31 -16.84
C ARG A 898 -23.71 -17.86 -15.42
N GLY A 899 -22.63 -18.61 -15.19
CA GLY A 899 -22.26 -19.17 -13.88
C GLY A 899 -21.61 -18.17 -12.92
N ASN A 900 -21.39 -16.92 -13.33
CA ASN A 900 -20.85 -15.86 -12.49
C ASN A 900 -21.96 -15.04 -11.79
N SER A 901 -22.89 -15.73 -11.15
CA SER A 901 -24.11 -15.12 -10.59
C SER A 901 -23.90 -14.26 -9.34
N GLU A 902 -22.78 -14.43 -8.65
CA GLU A 902 -22.44 -13.66 -7.44
C GLU A 902 -21.63 -12.40 -7.76
N ALA A 903 -21.19 -12.22 -9.01
CA ALA A 903 -20.45 -11.03 -9.41
C ALA A 903 -21.38 -9.82 -9.54
N LEU A 904 -20.90 -8.65 -9.14
CA LEU A 904 -21.66 -7.41 -9.26
C LEU A 904 -21.88 -6.97 -10.71
N ASP A 905 -21.01 -7.40 -11.63
CA ASP A 905 -21.16 -7.23 -13.07
C ASP A 905 -21.85 -8.44 -13.76
N GLU A 906 -22.58 -9.28 -13.01
CA GLU A 906 -23.40 -10.40 -13.54
C GLU A 906 -24.25 -9.94 -14.73
N PHE A 907 -24.86 -8.75 -14.64
CA PHE A 907 -25.72 -8.23 -15.69
C PHE A 907 -24.97 -8.10 -17.03
N GLY A 908 -23.78 -7.50 -17.01
CA GLY A 908 -22.91 -7.40 -18.19
C GLY A 908 -22.42 -8.76 -18.69
N ASN A 909 -22.08 -9.66 -17.78
CA ASN A 909 -21.65 -11.03 -18.12
C ASN A 909 -22.76 -11.78 -18.88
N ARG A 910 -24.01 -11.69 -18.41
CA ARG A 910 -25.16 -12.30 -19.08
C ARG A 910 -25.45 -11.68 -20.44
N LEU A 911 -25.29 -10.37 -20.59
CA LEU A 911 -25.41 -9.70 -21.90
C LEU A 911 -24.40 -10.25 -22.90
N ARG A 912 -23.13 -10.33 -22.47
CA ARG A 912 -22.04 -10.89 -23.27
C ARG A 912 -22.35 -12.33 -23.72
N ALA A 913 -22.81 -13.17 -22.78
CA ALA A 913 -23.20 -14.55 -23.06
C ALA A 913 -24.35 -14.65 -24.08
N ARG A 914 -25.39 -13.82 -23.92
CA ARG A 914 -26.54 -13.79 -24.83
C ARG A 914 -26.13 -13.38 -26.24
N TRP A 915 -25.27 -12.37 -26.37
CA TRP A 915 -24.80 -11.92 -27.69
C TRP A 915 -23.93 -12.96 -28.39
N LEU A 916 -23.05 -13.65 -27.67
CA LEU A 916 -22.32 -14.79 -28.23
C LEU A 916 -23.28 -15.88 -28.75
N GLU A 917 -24.28 -16.25 -27.96
CA GLU A 917 -25.26 -17.28 -28.34
C GLU A 917 -26.05 -16.90 -29.59
N GLN A 918 -26.32 -15.60 -29.80
CA GLN A 918 -27.02 -15.09 -30.98
C GLN A 918 -26.13 -15.02 -32.23
N LEU A 919 -24.84 -14.74 -32.07
CA LEU A 919 -23.92 -14.50 -33.19
C LEU A 919 -23.17 -15.76 -33.65
N VAL A 920 -23.02 -16.75 -32.77
CA VAL A 920 -22.28 -17.97 -33.05
C VAL A 920 -23.16 -19.00 -33.77
N LYS A 921 -22.57 -19.76 -34.69
CA LYS A 921 -23.28 -20.83 -35.41
C LYS A 921 -23.71 -21.94 -34.42
N PRO A 922 -24.92 -22.51 -34.55
CA PRO A 922 -25.40 -23.57 -33.64
C PRO A 922 -24.46 -24.78 -33.50
N ALA A 923 -23.75 -25.15 -34.57
CA ALA A 923 -22.78 -26.26 -34.56
C ALA A 923 -21.58 -26.00 -33.60
N ASP A 924 -21.19 -24.75 -33.40
CA ASP A 924 -20.10 -24.39 -32.50
C ASP A 924 -20.55 -24.35 -31.02
N LEU A 925 -21.86 -24.28 -30.76
CA LEU A 925 -22.44 -24.37 -29.43
C LEU A 925 -22.60 -25.83 -28.95
N GLN A 926 -22.73 -26.79 -29.87
CA GLN A 926 -22.92 -28.22 -29.57
C GLN A 926 -21.63 -28.97 -29.17
N LYS A 927 -20.45 -28.33 -29.24
CA LYS A 927 -19.15 -28.95 -28.91
C LYS A 927 -18.98 -29.34 -27.43
N LEU A 928 -19.88 -28.96 -26.52
CA LEU A 928 -19.84 -29.33 -25.10
C LEU A 928 -20.09 -30.83 -24.85
N ASP A 929 -21.01 -31.45 -25.61
CA ASP A 929 -21.50 -32.80 -25.29
C ASP A 929 -20.49 -33.91 -25.65
N ALA A 930 -19.55 -33.64 -26.56
CA ALA A 930 -18.53 -34.61 -26.97
C ALA A 930 -17.35 -34.74 -25.98
N GLU A 931 -17.06 -33.70 -25.19
CA GLU A 931 -15.94 -33.67 -24.24
C GLU A 931 -16.34 -34.06 -22.80
N ALA A 932 -17.60 -33.82 -22.41
CA ALA A 932 -18.11 -34.16 -21.07
C ALA A 932 -18.12 -35.68 -20.79
N GLY A 933 -18.07 -36.53 -21.82
CA GLY A 933 -17.98 -38.00 -21.68
C GLY A 933 -16.63 -38.53 -21.17
N LYS A 934 -15.64 -37.68 -20.84
CA LYS A 934 -14.27 -38.13 -20.52
C LYS A 934 -13.65 -37.66 -19.20
N SER A 935 -14.34 -36.92 -18.32
CA SER A 935 -13.76 -36.50 -17.04
C SER A 935 -14.57 -37.00 -15.84
N LYS A 936 -13.95 -37.87 -15.03
CA LYS A 936 -14.51 -38.44 -13.80
C LYS A 936 -14.09 -37.56 -12.60
N ASP A 937 -15.12 -37.17 -11.88
CA ASP A 937 -15.25 -36.47 -10.60
C ASP A 937 -14.13 -36.64 -9.55
N SER A 938 -13.82 -35.55 -8.84
CA SER A 938 -13.25 -35.59 -7.49
C SER A 938 -13.69 -34.37 -6.67
N SER A 939 -14.89 -34.43 -6.12
CA SER A 939 -15.24 -33.64 -4.93
C SER A 939 -14.44 -34.14 -3.72
N ARG A 940 -13.75 -33.23 -3.02
CA ARG A 940 -13.20 -33.46 -1.68
C ARG A 940 -13.54 -32.29 -0.78
N ASP A 941 -13.88 -32.66 0.45
CA ASP A 941 -14.37 -31.81 1.53
C ASP A 941 -13.49 -30.59 1.83
N VAL A 942 -14.16 -29.45 2.05
CA VAL A 942 -13.58 -28.15 2.40
C VAL A 942 -13.54 -28.02 3.93
N PRO A 943 -12.40 -27.71 4.56
CA PRO A 943 -12.38 -27.30 5.97
C PRO A 943 -12.92 -25.86 6.11
N ASP A 944 -13.83 -25.63 7.05
CA ASP A 944 -14.25 -24.29 7.45
C ASP A 944 -13.08 -23.54 8.12
N LEU A 945 -12.77 -22.34 7.63
CA LEU A 945 -11.80 -21.43 8.22
C LEU A 945 -12.45 -20.66 9.40
N PRO A 946 -11.75 -20.47 10.53
CA PRO A 946 -12.24 -19.63 11.62
C PRO A 946 -12.26 -18.15 11.21
N ALA A 947 -13.27 -17.41 11.67
CA ALA A 947 -13.38 -15.96 11.46
C ALA A 947 -12.20 -15.21 12.12
N LEU A 948 -11.49 -14.42 11.33
CA LEU A 948 -10.40 -13.56 11.80
C LEU A 948 -10.97 -12.22 12.31
N PRO A 949 -10.56 -11.72 13.49
CA PRO A 949 -11.00 -10.42 13.99
C PRO A 949 -10.34 -9.28 13.19
N GLY A 950 -11.14 -8.33 12.70
CA GLY A 950 -10.66 -7.08 12.08
C GLY A 950 -10.77 -6.99 10.54
N LEU A 951 -11.40 -7.95 9.88
CA LEU A 951 -11.89 -7.78 8.49
C LEU A 951 -13.29 -7.14 8.53
N PRO A 952 -13.68 -6.30 7.54
CA PRO A 952 -15.07 -5.87 7.40
C PRO A 952 -15.97 -7.09 7.21
N ASP A 953 -17.13 -7.09 7.87
CA ASP A 953 -18.06 -8.22 7.85
C ASP A 953 -18.39 -8.66 6.43
N MET A 954 -18.17 -9.95 6.17
CA MET A 954 -18.68 -10.63 4.98
C MET A 954 -20.22 -10.53 5.00
N PRO A 955 -20.90 -10.30 3.86
CA PRO A 955 -22.35 -10.24 3.85
C PRO A 955 -22.93 -11.56 4.37
N ALA A 956 -23.62 -11.48 5.51
CA ALA A 956 -24.39 -12.58 6.04
C ALA A 956 -25.50 -12.95 5.04
N LYS A 957 -25.73 -14.25 4.91
CA LYS A 957 -26.80 -14.88 4.12
C LYS A 957 -28.13 -14.12 4.30
N PRO A 958 -28.87 -13.74 3.24
CA PRO A 958 -30.27 -13.34 3.43
C PRO A 958 -31.02 -14.55 3.99
N GLU A 959 -31.75 -14.35 5.10
CA GLU A 959 -32.64 -15.36 5.67
C GLU A 959 -33.60 -15.86 4.59
N LYS A 960 -33.65 -17.18 4.40
CA LYS A 960 -34.66 -17.81 3.56
C LYS A 960 -36.04 -17.44 4.10
N PRO A 961 -36.99 -16.96 3.28
CA PRO A 961 -38.38 -16.90 3.70
C PRO A 961 -38.83 -18.30 4.08
N ALA A 962 -39.46 -18.45 5.24
CA ALA A 962 -40.02 -19.71 5.70
C ALA A 962 -41.00 -20.25 4.65
N GLU A 963 -40.72 -21.45 4.13
CA GLU A 963 -41.64 -22.20 3.27
C GLU A 963 -42.91 -22.53 4.06
N THR A 964 -43.97 -21.75 3.87
CA THR A 964 -45.33 -22.15 4.23
C THR A 964 -45.76 -23.27 3.30
N LYS A 965 -45.91 -24.48 3.85
CA LYS A 965 -46.50 -25.65 3.17
C LYS A 965 -47.85 -25.28 2.54
N PRO A 966 -48.14 -25.67 1.28
CA PRO A 966 -49.49 -25.57 0.74
C PRO A 966 -50.42 -26.59 1.43
N ALA A 967 -51.57 -26.11 1.89
CA ALA A 967 -52.64 -26.95 2.42
C ALA A 967 -53.25 -27.82 1.30
N ALA A 968 -53.57 -29.07 1.63
CA ALA A 968 -54.23 -30.01 0.74
C ALA A 968 -55.63 -29.51 0.31
N PRO A 969 -56.09 -29.82 -0.92
CA PRO A 969 -57.41 -29.41 -1.39
C PRO A 969 -58.51 -30.23 -0.67
N PRO A 970 -59.64 -29.61 -0.29
CA PRO A 970 -60.76 -30.34 0.28
C PRO A 970 -61.48 -31.15 -0.80
N ALA A 971 -61.84 -32.38 -0.43
CA ALA A 971 -62.73 -33.24 -1.19
C ALA A 971 -64.14 -32.64 -1.30
N LYS A 972 -64.76 -32.88 -2.46
CA LYS A 972 -66.14 -32.60 -2.87
C LYS A 972 -67.16 -32.42 -1.72
N LYS A 973 -67.83 -31.27 -1.72
CA LYS A 973 -69.28 -31.13 -1.92
C LYS A 973 -69.63 -29.71 -2.34
#